data_AF-A0A4W3GQX7-F1
#
_entry.id   AF-A0A4W3GQX7-F1
#
_cell.length_a   1.000
_cell.length_b   1.000
_cell.length_c   1.000
_cell.angle_alpha   90.00
_cell.angle_beta   90.00
_cell.angle_gamma   90.00
#
_symmetry.space_group_name_H-M   'P 1'
#
loop_
_entity.id
_entity.type
_entity.pdbx_description
1 polymer ?
#
loop_
_entity_poly.entity_id
_entity_poly.type
_entity_poly.pdbx_seq_one_letter_code
_entity_poly.pdbx_strand_id
1 'polypeptide(L)'
;MVRVRGGKGGSEEGSSLEVIKRDLTLQSLHCRQEELKMKDQSVRKLQQEMDSLTFRNQQLAKRVELLQEELVNSETKGKKNKSNDSPSQLRQQRQSVFDEDLQNKIEENERLHKQVHEAHEQHGQIETDLRGRLAVLEKETAQHQAVVEGLNQKYMDMIEKLQNDKANLEVKSQSLEREAKECRLRAEECQQQLKNTYDDLSSRLDQSASVIQEKVSFNDTRFTQYNTLNVPVHDRRHQLKARDVASQALAFLRDLVGALLNLHTYMEQRVQIYPIDSATDTVSSLNQKFSEYLHENASYVRPLEDGMLHLYESITEETLPTVTQKLKTTNDCILSSIVALSNVSGKIGTYFSNNLDFFTSPSVYSSKGGMGVIHPLSAECMLENKKKAHAYIQSLKKPCPESVPYKEALVNRKVLLSSTESREGLSQQVIQSQEKIAKLEQEKEHWMLETQLAKIKLEKENQRIADLEVQLKTTFPGHMPLVDSNQEEDSALNLETGALVEQESRKPVTSTSLVRDDSREYLIKSHYMTRVAELTSQLQVADSKSVHFYSECRALAKRLTLGEKSRETLSEEVKVATQNVVRLQDELTTTKRSYEDQLSMMSDHLCRMNETLSKQREEIDTLRMGNKVNRCNKNNTHIQSDYSALF
;
A
#
# COMPACT_ATOMS: atom_id res chain seq x y z
N MET A 1 16.74 -29.72 -9.18
CA MET A 1 16.14 -29.72 -7.81
C MET A 1 17.07 -28.91 -6.91
N VAL A 2 16.64 -28.05 -5.98
CA VAL A 2 15.32 -27.91 -5.32
C VAL A 2 14.89 -26.42 -5.20
N ARG A 3 13.60 -26.14 -5.42
CA ARG A 3 12.78 -24.96 -5.01
C ARG A 3 13.45 -23.59 -4.85
N VAL A 4 13.09 -22.67 -5.76
CA VAL A 4 12.78 -21.29 -5.37
C VAL A 4 11.64 -21.31 -4.33
N ARG A 5 11.81 -20.64 -3.18
CA ARG A 5 10.68 -20.20 -2.34
C ARG A 5 10.38 -18.76 -2.71
N GLY A 6 9.17 -18.48 -3.18
CA GLY A 6 8.75 -17.11 -3.47
C GLY A 6 8.56 -16.30 -2.19
N GLY A 7 9.06 -15.06 -2.17
CA GLY A 7 8.68 -14.07 -1.18
C GLY A 7 7.27 -13.56 -1.48
N LYS A 8 6.31 -13.85 -0.58
CA LYS A 8 5.04 -13.11 -0.56
C LYS A 8 5.33 -11.68 -0.10
N GLY A 9 4.62 -10.71 -0.68
CA GLY A 9 4.73 -9.29 -0.33
C GLY A 9 3.75 -8.45 -1.14
N GLY A 10 3.98 -8.34 -2.45
CA GLY A 10 3.13 -7.56 -3.37
C GLY A 10 1.68 -8.05 -3.56
N SER A 11 1.27 -9.14 -2.90
CA SER A 11 -0.11 -9.65 -2.93
C SER A 11 -1.01 -9.06 -1.84
N GLU A 12 -0.44 -8.68 -0.68
CA GLU A 12 -1.25 -8.35 0.51
C GLU A 12 -1.75 -6.91 0.46
N GLU A 13 -0.92 -5.94 0.05
CA GLU A 13 -1.35 -4.55 -0.22
C GLU A 13 -2.38 -4.48 -1.35
N GLY A 14 -2.15 -5.19 -2.45
CA GLY A 14 -3.09 -5.28 -3.58
C GLY A 14 -4.45 -5.84 -3.15
N SER A 15 -4.46 -6.91 -2.34
CA SER A 15 -5.69 -7.45 -1.76
C SER A 15 -6.38 -6.49 -0.78
N SER A 16 -5.61 -5.76 0.02
CA SER A 16 -6.14 -4.80 0.99
C SER A 16 -6.80 -3.61 0.29
N LEU A 17 -6.18 -3.09 -0.78
CA LEU A 17 -6.78 -2.03 -1.59
C LEU A 17 -8.06 -2.52 -2.29
N GLU A 18 -8.10 -3.77 -2.76
CA GLU A 18 -9.29 -4.37 -3.38
C GLU A 18 -10.42 -4.67 -2.37
N VAL A 19 -10.08 -4.97 -1.11
CA VAL A 19 -11.06 -5.11 -0.01
C VAL A 19 -11.64 -3.74 0.34
N ILE A 20 -10.80 -2.73 0.61
CA ILE A 20 -11.25 -1.35 0.90
C ILE A 20 -12.15 -0.80 -0.22
N LYS A 21 -11.86 -1.12 -1.49
CA LYS A 21 -12.66 -0.71 -2.65
C LYS A 21 -14.01 -1.47 -2.75
N ARG A 22 -14.08 -2.72 -2.29
CA ARG A 22 -15.34 -3.46 -2.12
C ARG A 22 -16.15 -2.92 -0.95
N ASP A 23 -15.52 -2.63 0.18
CA ASP A 23 -16.21 -2.13 1.37
C ASP A 23 -16.79 -0.72 1.13
N LEU A 24 -16.05 0.18 0.48
CA LEU A 24 -16.56 1.49 0.05
C LEU A 24 -17.73 1.39 -0.93
N THR A 25 -17.71 0.43 -1.85
CA THR A 25 -18.83 0.24 -2.80
C THR A 25 -20.03 -0.44 -2.15
N LEU A 26 -19.84 -1.36 -1.21
CA LEU A 26 -20.91 -1.94 -0.38
C LEU A 26 -21.54 -0.89 0.56
N GLN A 27 -20.75 -0.04 1.19
CA GLN A 27 -21.24 1.04 2.06
C GLN A 27 -22.05 2.09 1.26
N SER A 28 -21.57 2.45 0.06
CA SER A 28 -22.30 3.32 -0.87
C SER A 28 -23.63 2.69 -1.34
N LEU A 29 -23.62 1.40 -1.65
CA LEU A 29 -24.84 0.65 -2.00
C LEU A 29 -25.83 0.58 -0.82
N HIS A 30 -25.37 0.32 0.41
CA HIS A 30 -26.23 0.27 1.59
C HIS A 30 -26.89 1.62 1.88
N CYS A 31 -26.10 2.70 1.88
CA CYS A 31 -26.60 4.07 2.06
C CYS A 31 -27.68 4.41 1.02
N ARG A 32 -27.43 4.11 -0.26
CA ARG A 32 -28.39 4.35 -1.34
C ARG A 32 -29.63 3.44 -1.28
N GLN A 33 -29.51 2.24 -0.71
CA GLN A 33 -30.65 1.37 -0.41
C GLN A 33 -31.47 1.92 0.77
N GLU A 34 -30.85 2.53 1.77
CA GLU A 34 -31.50 3.27 2.86
C GLU A 34 -32.30 4.46 2.32
N GLU A 35 -31.68 5.31 1.50
CA GLU A 35 -32.34 6.45 0.83
C GLU A 35 -33.56 6.01 0.03
N LEU A 36 -33.45 4.89 -0.71
CA LEU A 36 -34.56 4.32 -1.46
C LEU A 36 -35.69 3.87 -0.54
N LYS A 37 -35.42 3.15 0.55
CA LYS A 37 -36.44 2.77 1.56
C LYS A 37 -37.15 4.01 2.13
N MET A 38 -36.41 5.06 2.44
CA MET A 38 -36.97 6.30 3.00
C MET A 38 -37.85 7.06 2.00
N LYS A 39 -37.43 7.12 0.73
CA LYS A 39 -38.27 7.69 -0.34
C LYS A 39 -39.52 6.84 -0.59
N ASP A 40 -39.41 5.52 -0.56
CA ASP A 40 -40.55 4.60 -0.74
C ASP A 40 -41.59 4.75 0.39
N GLN A 41 -41.14 4.94 1.64
CA GLN A 41 -42.04 5.31 2.74
C GLN A 41 -42.69 6.69 2.56
N SER A 42 -41.94 7.68 2.05
CA SER A 42 -42.47 9.03 1.81
C SER A 42 -43.56 9.03 0.73
N VAL A 43 -43.33 8.32 -0.38
CA VAL A 43 -44.33 8.13 -1.45
C VAL A 43 -45.60 7.46 -0.91
N ARG A 44 -45.48 6.43 -0.06
CA ARG A 44 -46.65 5.78 0.56
C ARG A 44 -47.46 6.71 1.48
N LYS A 45 -46.81 7.63 2.19
CA LYS A 45 -47.50 8.66 3.01
C LYS A 45 -48.24 9.67 2.13
N LEU A 46 -47.58 10.21 1.10
CA LEU A 46 -48.18 11.15 0.15
C LEU A 46 -49.37 10.53 -0.60
N GLN A 47 -49.31 9.23 -0.93
CA GLN A 47 -50.44 8.50 -1.49
C GLN A 47 -51.63 8.45 -0.52
N GLN A 48 -51.41 8.11 0.76
CA GLN A 48 -52.46 8.08 1.79
C GLN A 48 -53.09 9.46 2.02
N GLU A 49 -52.29 10.52 1.96
CA GLU A 49 -52.78 11.91 2.02
C GLU A 49 -53.63 12.26 0.78
N MET A 50 -53.18 11.88 -0.43
CA MET A 50 -53.93 12.10 -1.67
C MET A 50 -55.26 11.32 -1.68
N ASP A 51 -55.27 10.07 -1.22
CA ASP A 51 -56.47 9.24 -1.10
C ASP A 51 -57.47 9.85 -0.08
N SER A 52 -56.96 10.36 1.05
CA SER A 52 -57.76 11.05 2.08
C SER A 52 -58.35 12.38 1.59
N LEU A 53 -57.57 13.16 0.82
CA LEU A 53 -58.05 14.38 0.16
C LEU A 53 -59.10 14.07 -0.91
N THR A 54 -58.89 13.00 -1.68
CA THR A 54 -59.83 12.51 -2.69
C THR A 54 -61.17 12.13 -2.05
N PHE A 55 -61.14 11.40 -0.93
CA PHE A 55 -62.34 11.03 -0.18
C PHE A 55 -63.09 12.26 0.36
N ARG A 56 -62.39 13.26 0.93
CA ARG A 56 -63.01 14.53 1.35
C ARG A 56 -63.64 15.30 0.18
N ASN A 57 -62.96 15.36 -0.96
CA ASN A 57 -63.48 16.05 -2.14
C ASN A 57 -64.73 15.35 -2.70
N GLN A 58 -64.77 14.01 -2.71
CA GLN A 58 -65.98 13.24 -3.06
C GLN A 58 -67.13 13.46 -2.07
N GLN A 59 -66.84 13.59 -0.77
CA GLN A 59 -67.85 13.90 0.25
C GLN A 59 -68.40 15.32 0.10
N LEU A 60 -67.54 16.30 -0.21
CA LEU A 60 -67.94 17.68 -0.49
C LEU A 60 -68.78 17.77 -1.78
N ALA A 61 -68.38 17.08 -2.85
CA ALA A 61 -69.13 17.05 -4.11
C ALA A 61 -70.57 16.56 -3.89
N LYS A 62 -70.76 15.42 -3.21
CA LYS A 62 -72.10 14.90 -2.86
C LYS A 62 -72.91 15.84 -1.96
N ARG A 63 -72.25 16.63 -1.10
CA ARG A 63 -72.94 17.64 -0.28
C ARG A 63 -73.39 18.85 -1.11
N VAL A 64 -72.58 19.28 -2.09
CA VAL A 64 -72.95 20.35 -3.03
C VAL A 64 -74.10 19.89 -3.94
N GLU A 65 -74.05 18.66 -4.43
CA GLU A 65 -75.09 18.01 -5.25
C GLU A 65 -76.45 18.02 -4.51
N LEU A 66 -76.50 17.53 -3.26
CA LEU A 66 -77.70 17.58 -2.42
C LEU A 66 -78.20 19.00 -2.14
N LEU A 67 -77.30 19.96 -1.88
CA LEU A 67 -77.69 21.36 -1.66
C LEU A 67 -78.24 22.03 -2.93
N GLN A 68 -77.79 21.61 -4.11
CA GLN A 68 -78.35 22.06 -5.39
C GLN A 68 -79.74 21.45 -5.63
N GLU A 69 -79.96 20.18 -5.29
CA GLU A 69 -81.30 19.57 -5.30
C GLU A 69 -82.26 20.26 -4.32
N GLU A 70 -81.82 20.57 -3.09
CA GLU A 70 -82.63 21.31 -2.11
C GLU A 70 -82.99 22.73 -2.60
N LEU A 71 -82.04 23.45 -3.20
CA LEU A 71 -82.25 24.79 -3.72
C LEU A 71 -83.27 24.79 -4.88
N VAL A 72 -83.11 23.90 -5.87
CA VAL A 72 -84.04 23.76 -7.00
C VAL A 72 -85.45 23.38 -6.54
N ASN A 73 -85.59 22.56 -5.50
CA ASN A 73 -86.88 22.27 -4.89
C ASN A 73 -87.51 23.51 -4.21
N SER A 74 -86.70 24.39 -3.61
CA SER A 74 -87.17 25.58 -2.89
C SER A 74 -87.76 26.66 -3.81
N GLU A 75 -87.17 26.89 -4.99
CA GLU A 75 -87.58 27.96 -5.92
C GLU A 75 -88.96 27.74 -6.56
N THR A 76 -89.51 26.52 -6.46
CA THR A 76 -90.81 26.17 -7.06
C THR A 76 -92.04 26.77 -6.35
N LYS A 77 -91.88 27.47 -5.21
CA LYS A 77 -92.99 27.95 -4.35
C LYS A 77 -92.99 29.47 -4.13
N GLY A 78 -93.54 30.23 -5.08
CA GLY A 78 -93.86 31.65 -4.86
C GLY A 78 -94.74 32.28 -5.95
N LYS A 79 -96.02 32.59 -5.63
CA LYS A 79 -96.94 33.34 -6.51
C LYS A 79 -97.65 34.46 -5.77
N LYS A 80 -97.70 35.64 -6.42
CA LYS A 80 -98.74 36.69 -6.43
C LYS A 80 -99.68 36.84 -5.21
N ASN A 81 -99.87 38.09 -4.73
CA ASN A 81 -101.12 38.85 -5.02
C ASN A 81 -101.08 40.33 -4.54
N LYS A 82 -102.23 41.02 -4.58
CA LYS A 82 -102.41 42.48 -4.69
C LYS A 82 -103.68 42.96 -3.93
N SER A 83 -103.67 44.24 -3.52
CA SER A 83 -104.82 45.16 -3.23
C SER A 83 -105.79 44.94 -2.05
N ASN A 84 -106.04 46.05 -1.33
CA ASN A 84 -107.30 46.53 -0.72
C ASN A 84 -107.97 45.73 0.44
N ASP A 85 -108.81 46.30 1.32
CA ASP A 85 -109.38 47.68 1.39
C ASP A 85 -109.53 48.21 2.85
N SER A 86 -110.06 49.44 3.01
CA SER A 86 -110.25 50.15 4.30
C SER A 86 -111.68 50.02 4.88
N PRO A 87 -111.85 50.36 6.17
CA PRO A 87 -112.85 51.41 6.48
C PRO A 87 -112.34 52.52 7.41
N SER A 88 -112.92 53.71 7.28
CA SER A 88 -112.35 54.97 7.78
C SER A 88 -113.07 55.58 8.99
N GLN A 89 -112.57 55.32 10.19
CA GLN A 89 -112.67 56.28 11.32
C GLN A 89 -111.50 56.17 12.31
N LEU A 90 -111.00 54.95 12.60
CA LEU A 90 -109.62 54.78 13.06
C LEU A 90 -108.60 55.37 12.06
N ARG A 91 -109.00 55.58 10.79
CA ARG A 91 -108.10 56.01 9.73
C ARG A 91 -107.41 57.32 10.03
N GLN A 92 -108.02 58.32 10.67
CA GLN A 92 -107.40 59.65 10.80
C GLN A 92 -106.38 59.73 11.95
N GLN A 93 -106.65 59.06 13.07
CA GLN A 93 -105.67 58.92 14.16
C GLN A 93 -104.57 57.91 13.80
N ARG A 94 -104.90 56.84 13.06
CA ARG A 94 -103.88 55.99 12.42
C ARG A 94 -103.18 56.67 11.25
N GLN A 95 -103.75 57.69 10.58
CA GLN A 95 -103.04 58.51 9.59
C GLN A 95 -101.93 59.23 10.36
N SER A 96 -102.26 60.03 11.38
CA SER A 96 -101.26 60.73 12.20
C SER A 96 -100.16 59.81 12.75
N VAL A 97 -100.51 58.65 13.31
CA VAL A 97 -99.52 57.70 13.87
C VAL A 97 -98.76 56.94 12.77
N PHE A 98 -99.37 56.63 11.62
CA PHE A 98 -98.64 56.03 10.49
C PHE A 98 -97.78 57.05 9.74
N ASP A 99 -98.18 58.31 9.69
CA ASP A 99 -97.43 59.41 9.08
C ASP A 99 -96.23 59.77 9.99
N GLU A 100 -96.40 59.71 11.32
CA GLU A 100 -95.32 59.80 12.31
C GLU A 100 -94.39 58.57 12.28
N ASP A 101 -94.92 57.34 12.25
CA ASP A 101 -94.13 56.11 12.02
C ASP A 101 -93.39 56.14 10.67
N LEU A 102 -94.00 56.71 9.63
CA LEU A 102 -93.42 56.83 8.29
C LEU A 102 -92.32 57.90 8.29
N GLN A 103 -92.53 59.04 8.94
CA GLN A 103 -91.51 60.07 9.14
C GLN A 103 -90.32 59.52 9.92
N ASN A 104 -90.58 58.86 11.07
CA ASN A 104 -89.54 58.17 11.86
C ASN A 104 -88.79 57.12 11.03
N LYS A 105 -89.49 56.36 10.16
CA LYS A 105 -88.85 55.40 9.24
C LYS A 105 -88.10 56.07 8.09
N ILE A 106 -88.53 57.23 7.61
CA ILE A 106 -87.80 58.00 6.59
C ILE A 106 -86.50 58.56 7.21
N GLU A 107 -86.57 59.13 8.41
CA GLU A 107 -85.40 59.62 9.15
C GLU A 107 -84.47 58.47 9.58
N GLU A 108 -85.00 57.31 9.99
CA GLU A 108 -84.21 56.11 10.25
C GLU A 108 -83.54 55.59 8.98
N ASN A 109 -84.26 55.51 7.84
CA ASN A 109 -83.65 55.12 6.57
C ASN A 109 -82.62 56.15 6.08
N GLU A 110 -82.83 57.46 6.27
CA GLU A 110 -81.84 58.48 5.94
C GLU A 110 -80.56 58.32 6.79
N ARG A 111 -80.72 58.05 8.10
CA ARG A 111 -79.61 57.75 9.01
C ARG A 111 -78.88 56.45 8.63
N LEU A 112 -79.62 55.39 8.28
CA LEU A 112 -79.05 54.12 7.82
C LEU A 112 -78.34 54.29 6.47
N HIS A 113 -78.89 55.07 5.54
CA HIS A 113 -78.23 55.38 4.26
C HIS A 113 -76.93 56.16 4.47
N LYS A 114 -76.89 57.15 5.38
CA LYS A 114 -75.65 57.83 5.77
C LYS A 114 -74.64 56.87 6.38
N GLN A 115 -75.05 56.07 7.36
CA GLN A 115 -74.17 55.08 8.01
C GLN A 115 -73.64 54.01 7.04
N VAL A 116 -74.45 53.54 6.09
CA VAL A 116 -74.04 52.62 5.02
C VAL A 116 -73.10 53.29 4.03
N HIS A 117 -73.31 54.57 3.69
CA HIS A 117 -72.42 55.32 2.81
C HIS A 117 -71.05 55.57 3.47
N GLU A 118 -71.03 56.02 4.73
CA GLU A 118 -69.82 56.22 5.54
C GLU A 118 -69.04 54.90 5.69
N ALA A 119 -69.72 53.79 6.00
CA ALA A 119 -69.10 52.47 6.05
C ALA A 119 -68.56 52.02 4.68
N HIS A 120 -69.27 52.31 3.59
CA HIS A 120 -68.81 51.98 2.24
C HIS A 120 -67.58 52.79 1.82
N GLU A 121 -67.51 54.08 2.15
CA GLU A 121 -66.30 54.90 1.94
C GLU A 121 -65.12 54.40 2.78
N GLN A 122 -65.33 54.08 4.07
CA GLN A 122 -64.28 53.52 4.93
C GLN A 122 -63.78 52.16 4.41
N HIS A 123 -64.68 51.28 3.96
CA HIS A 123 -64.29 50.02 3.32
C HIS A 123 -63.54 50.26 2.01
N GLY A 124 -63.96 51.22 1.18
CA GLY A 124 -63.27 51.60 -0.05
C GLY A 124 -61.85 52.11 0.20
N GLN A 125 -61.67 52.97 1.21
CA GLN A 125 -60.35 53.48 1.63
C GLN A 125 -59.43 52.35 2.11
N ILE A 126 -59.93 51.48 2.99
CA ILE A 126 -59.19 50.30 3.47
C ILE A 126 -58.83 49.36 2.31
N GLU A 127 -59.75 49.17 1.35
CA GLU A 127 -59.47 48.33 0.17
C GLU A 127 -58.40 48.98 -0.73
N THR A 128 -58.42 50.29 -0.95
CA THR A 128 -57.36 50.98 -1.70
C THR A 128 -55.99 50.92 -1.01
N ASP A 129 -55.94 51.07 0.32
CA ASP A 129 -54.71 50.98 1.09
C ASP A 129 -54.13 49.55 1.08
N LEU A 130 -54.98 48.54 1.23
CA LEU A 130 -54.57 47.13 1.15
C LEU A 130 -54.10 46.76 -0.26
N ARG A 131 -54.80 47.20 -1.32
CA ARG A 131 -54.39 47.03 -2.72
C ARG A 131 -53.05 47.73 -2.99
N GLY A 132 -52.86 48.94 -2.48
CA GLY A 132 -51.60 49.68 -2.60
C GLY A 132 -50.44 48.96 -1.90
N ARG A 133 -50.67 48.45 -0.68
CA ARG A 133 -49.66 47.68 0.07
C ARG A 133 -49.33 46.34 -0.59
N LEU A 134 -50.32 45.65 -1.17
CA LEU A 134 -50.08 44.43 -1.95
C LEU A 134 -49.20 44.72 -3.17
N ALA A 135 -49.51 45.76 -3.96
CA ALA A 135 -48.71 46.12 -5.14
C ALA A 135 -47.25 46.50 -4.80
N VAL A 136 -47.00 47.09 -3.61
CA VAL A 136 -45.63 47.32 -3.11
C VAL A 136 -44.94 46.00 -2.77
N LEU A 137 -45.58 45.11 -2.01
CA LEU A 137 -45.02 43.82 -1.62
C LEU A 137 -44.77 42.89 -2.82
N GLU A 138 -45.64 42.90 -3.83
CA GLU A 138 -45.45 42.19 -5.09
C GLU A 138 -44.21 42.69 -5.84
N LYS A 139 -44.03 44.02 -5.90
CA LYS A 139 -42.86 44.65 -6.53
C LYS A 139 -41.56 44.35 -5.77
N GLU A 140 -41.57 44.42 -4.44
CA GLU A 140 -40.43 44.06 -3.59
C GLU A 140 -40.07 42.58 -3.76
N THR A 141 -41.08 41.69 -3.78
CA THR A 141 -40.88 40.25 -4.03
C THR A 141 -40.26 40.00 -5.41
N ALA A 142 -40.74 40.67 -6.46
CA ALA A 142 -40.17 40.57 -7.80
C ALA A 142 -38.73 41.09 -7.89
N GLN A 143 -38.40 42.17 -7.16
CA GLN A 143 -37.03 42.68 -7.06
C GLN A 143 -36.11 41.71 -6.33
N HIS A 144 -36.54 41.14 -5.20
CA HIS A 144 -35.76 40.13 -4.47
C HIS A 144 -35.56 38.86 -5.31
N GLN A 145 -36.59 38.40 -6.03
CA GLN A 145 -36.49 37.26 -6.94
C GLN A 145 -35.45 37.49 -8.05
N ALA A 146 -35.48 38.65 -8.71
CA ALA A 146 -34.50 39.00 -9.75
C ALA A 146 -33.05 39.09 -9.20
N VAL A 147 -32.87 39.55 -7.95
CA VAL A 147 -31.56 39.55 -7.28
C VAL A 147 -31.09 38.12 -6.97
N VAL A 148 -31.98 37.25 -6.49
CA VAL A 148 -31.68 35.83 -6.22
C VAL A 148 -31.31 35.09 -7.51
N GLU A 149 -32.05 35.30 -8.61
CA GLU A 149 -31.74 34.74 -9.93
C GLU A 149 -30.39 35.25 -10.45
N GLY A 150 -30.13 36.55 -10.36
CA GLY A 150 -28.87 37.17 -10.76
C GLY A 150 -27.66 36.76 -9.91
N LEU A 151 -27.87 36.32 -8.65
CA LEU A 151 -26.83 35.71 -7.82
C LEU A 151 -26.64 34.23 -8.17
N ASN A 152 -27.72 33.47 -8.33
CA ASN A 152 -27.69 32.06 -8.72
C ASN A 152 -26.94 31.86 -10.06
N GLN A 153 -27.20 32.71 -11.06
CA GLN A 153 -26.46 32.66 -12.33
C GLN A 153 -24.95 32.91 -12.13
N LYS A 154 -24.56 33.92 -11.34
CA LYS A 154 -23.15 34.19 -11.03
C LYS A 154 -22.47 33.03 -10.31
N TYR A 155 -23.20 32.33 -9.43
CA TYR A 155 -22.67 31.13 -8.77
C TYR A 155 -22.55 29.95 -9.74
N MET A 156 -23.50 29.74 -10.66
CA MET A 156 -23.37 28.73 -11.72
C MET A 156 -22.18 29.03 -12.64
N ASP A 157 -22.06 30.26 -13.15
CA ASP A 157 -20.93 30.70 -13.98
C ASP A 157 -19.57 30.48 -13.29
N MET A 158 -19.52 30.68 -11.97
CA MET A 158 -18.31 30.47 -11.16
C MET A 158 -18.03 28.97 -10.97
N ILE A 159 -19.06 28.16 -10.71
CA ILE A 159 -18.94 26.70 -10.57
C ILE A 159 -18.45 26.08 -11.88
N GLU A 160 -18.98 26.48 -13.03
CA GLU A 160 -18.53 25.99 -14.34
C GLU A 160 -17.07 26.37 -14.63
N LYS A 161 -16.64 27.59 -14.29
CA LYS A 161 -15.23 28.01 -14.41
C LYS A 161 -14.32 27.16 -13.53
N LEU A 162 -14.67 27.00 -12.25
CA LEU A 162 -13.91 26.18 -11.30
C LEU A 162 -13.86 24.69 -11.71
N GLN A 163 -14.92 24.15 -12.32
CA GLN A 163 -14.93 22.79 -12.87
C GLN A 163 -13.99 22.65 -14.09
N ASN A 164 -14.01 23.63 -15.01
CA ASN A 164 -13.10 23.65 -16.16
C ASN A 164 -11.64 23.82 -15.72
N ASP A 165 -11.34 24.72 -14.79
CA ASP A 165 -9.99 24.94 -14.27
C ASP A 165 -9.49 23.71 -13.50
N LYS A 166 -10.35 23.04 -12.72
CA LYS A 166 -10.04 21.75 -12.10
C LYS A 166 -9.68 20.70 -13.15
N ALA A 167 -10.48 20.52 -14.20
CA ALA A 167 -10.20 19.55 -15.26
C ALA A 167 -8.87 19.86 -15.99
N ASN A 168 -8.61 21.14 -16.27
CA ASN A 168 -7.35 21.61 -16.85
C ASN A 168 -6.13 21.32 -15.95
N LEU A 169 -6.28 21.47 -14.62
CA LEU A 169 -5.23 21.16 -13.65
C LEU A 169 -5.01 19.65 -13.48
N GLU A 170 -6.07 18.84 -13.49
CA GLU A 170 -5.97 17.37 -13.47
C GLU A 170 -5.21 16.83 -14.70
N VAL A 171 -5.51 17.34 -15.90
CA VAL A 171 -4.79 16.96 -17.13
C VAL A 171 -3.31 17.36 -17.06
N LYS A 172 -2.99 18.58 -16.61
CA LYS A 172 -1.60 19.05 -16.42
C LYS A 172 -0.85 18.19 -15.40
N SER A 173 -1.48 17.89 -14.27
CA SER A 173 -0.90 17.03 -13.22
C SER A 173 -0.55 15.64 -13.77
N GLN A 174 -1.44 15.03 -14.54
CA GLN A 174 -1.15 13.74 -15.19
C GLN A 174 -0.04 13.81 -16.25
N SER A 175 0.14 14.94 -16.95
CA SER A 175 1.28 15.11 -17.88
C SER A 175 2.60 15.11 -17.12
N LEU A 176 2.70 15.98 -16.10
CA LEU A 176 3.88 16.09 -15.25
C LEU A 176 4.20 14.77 -14.53
N GLU A 177 3.19 13.99 -14.13
CA GLU A 177 3.40 12.67 -13.54
C GLU A 177 3.99 11.65 -14.54
N ARG A 178 3.56 11.68 -15.82
CA ARG A 178 4.13 10.84 -16.90
C ARG A 178 5.56 11.27 -17.21
N GLU A 179 5.81 12.56 -17.38
CA GLU A 179 7.14 13.14 -17.63
C GLU A 179 8.11 12.81 -16.47
N ALA A 180 7.64 12.89 -15.22
CA ALA A 180 8.43 12.51 -14.04
C ALA A 180 8.71 11.01 -13.95
N LYS A 181 7.78 10.14 -14.38
CA LYS A 181 8.02 8.69 -14.50
C LYS A 181 9.08 8.40 -15.56
N GLU A 182 8.97 9.01 -16.74
CA GLU A 182 9.94 8.84 -17.84
C GLU A 182 11.34 9.37 -17.47
N CYS A 183 11.42 10.51 -16.76
CA CYS A 183 12.70 11.02 -16.24
C CYS A 183 13.37 10.08 -15.23
N ARG A 184 12.59 9.35 -14.41
CA ARG A 184 13.15 8.34 -13.49
C ARG A 184 13.69 7.13 -14.26
N LEU A 185 12.92 6.59 -15.21
CA LEU A 185 13.36 5.46 -16.04
C LEU A 185 14.66 5.76 -16.78
N ARG A 186 14.80 6.94 -17.42
CA ARG A 186 16.06 7.35 -18.06
C ARG A 186 17.23 7.46 -17.06
N ALA A 187 16.97 7.94 -15.84
CA ALA A 187 18.01 8.04 -14.81
C ALA A 187 18.46 6.65 -14.31
N GLU A 188 17.52 5.72 -14.13
CA GLU A 188 17.78 4.32 -13.78
C GLU A 188 18.57 3.59 -14.90
N GLU A 189 18.22 3.82 -16.17
CA GLU A 189 18.98 3.32 -17.32
C GLU A 189 20.41 3.87 -17.37
N CYS A 190 20.59 5.18 -17.20
CA CYS A 190 21.92 5.80 -17.14
C CYS A 190 22.76 5.28 -15.96
N GLN A 191 22.14 5.09 -14.79
CA GLN A 191 22.82 4.52 -13.62
C GLN A 191 23.25 3.06 -13.86
N GLN A 192 22.41 2.25 -14.51
CA GLN A 192 22.75 0.87 -14.84
C GLN A 192 23.83 0.78 -15.92
N GLN A 193 23.83 1.68 -16.91
CA GLN A 193 24.92 1.79 -17.90
C GLN A 193 26.25 2.21 -17.26
N LEU A 194 26.22 3.19 -16.35
CA LEU A 194 27.40 3.62 -15.58
C LEU A 194 27.95 2.46 -14.71
N LYS A 195 27.06 1.68 -14.08
CA LYS A 195 27.48 0.49 -13.34
C LYS A 195 28.12 -0.56 -14.25
N ASN A 196 27.49 -0.89 -15.38
CA ASN A 196 28.02 -1.88 -16.31
C ASN A 196 29.40 -1.49 -16.86
N THR A 197 29.63 -0.20 -17.13
CA THR A 197 30.95 0.28 -17.58
C THR A 197 31.98 0.32 -16.46
N TYR A 198 31.59 0.63 -15.23
CA TYR A 198 32.46 0.50 -14.06
C TYR A 198 32.88 -0.97 -13.82
N ASP A 199 31.94 -1.90 -13.90
CA ASP A 199 32.19 -3.34 -13.70
C ASP A 199 33.12 -3.91 -14.80
N ASP A 200 32.97 -3.50 -16.09
CA ASP A 200 33.93 -3.84 -17.16
C ASP A 200 35.32 -3.23 -16.91
N LEU A 201 35.39 -1.94 -16.57
CA LEU A 201 36.65 -1.25 -16.32
C LEU A 201 37.39 -1.84 -15.12
N SER A 202 36.70 -2.21 -14.04
CA SER A 202 37.30 -2.92 -12.90
C SER A 202 37.81 -4.29 -13.33
N SER A 203 36.98 -5.11 -14.00
CA SER A 203 37.39 -6.43 -14.49
C SER A 203 38.63 -6.36 -15.39
N ARG A 204 38.73 -5.35 -16.25
CA ARG A 204 39.88 -5.15 -17.15
C ARG A 204 41.10 -4.57 -16.42
N LEU A 205 40.90 -3.76 -15.37
CA LEU A 205 41.96 -3.32 -14.47
C LEU A 205 42.52 -4.50 -13.67
N ASP A 206 41.66 -5.37 -13.12
CA ASP A 206 42.05 -6.56 -12.37
C ASP A 206 42.78 -7.58 -13.25
N GLN A 207 42.31 -7.79 -14.48
CA GLN A 207 43.01 -8.61 -15.49
C GLN A 207 44.39 -8.01 -15.83
N SER A 208 44.48 -6.70 -16.05
CA SER A 208 45.74 -6.00 -16.34
C SER A 208 46.71 -6.09 -15.16
N ALA A 209 46.23 -5.86 -13.94
CA ALA A 209 47.02 -5.95 -12.71
C ALA A 209 47.52 -7.38 -12.46
N SER A 210 46.68 -8.40 -12.71
CA SER A 210 47.06 -9.82 -12.65
C SER A 210 48.15 -10.15 -13.68
N VAL A 211 48.00 -9.72 -14.94
CA VAL A 211 49.01 -9.92 -15.99
C VAL A 211 50.32 -9.19 -15.64
N ILE A 212 50.26 -7.97 -15.09
CA ILE A 212 51.45 -7.25 -14.62
C ILE A 212 52.12 -8.02 -13.46
N GLN A 213 51.35 -8.48 -12.48
CA GLN A 213 51.85 -9.24 -11.33
C GLN A 213 52.42 -10.62 -11.73
N GLU A 214 51.91 -11.25 -12.78
CA GLU A 214 52.39 -12.53 -13.30
C GLU A 214 53.61 -12.38 -14.25
N LYS A 215 53.71 -11.27 -15.00
CA LYS A 215 54.72 -11.07 -16.06
C LYS A 215 55.79 -10.02 -15.75
N VAL A 216 55.72 -9.31 -14.61
CA VAL A 216 56.68 -8.26 -14.23
C VAL A 216 57.19 -8.45 -12.81
N SER A 217 58.28 -9.22 -12.67
CA SER A 217 59.25 -9.04 -11.59
C SER A 217 60.33 -8.01 -11.99
N PHE A 218 60.76 -8.03 -13.25
CA PHE A 218 61.35 -6.91 -13.98
C PHE A 218 61.18 -7.14 -15.51
N ASN A 219 61.05 -6.08 -16.31
CA ASN A 219 61.04 -6.18 -17.77
C ASN A 219 61.37 -4.80 -18.41
N ASP A 220 62.64 -4.56 -18.76
CA ASP A 220 63.02 -3.40 -19.58
C ASP A 220 62.73 -3.71 -21.06
N THR A 221 61.69 -3.08 -21.59
CA THR A 221 61.18 -3.33 -22.94
C THR A 221 62.03 -2.71 -24.06
N ARG A 222 63.15 -2.04 -23.76
CA ARG A 222 64.00 -1.39 -24.78
C ARG A 222 65.01 -2.31 -25.47
N PHE A 223 65.47 -3.38 -24.84
CA PHE A 223 66.62 -4.16 -25.34
C PHE A 223 66.40 -5.68 -25.28
N THR A 224 65.86 -6.23 -26.35
CA THR A 224 65.55 -7.67 -26.52
C THR A 224 66.72 -8.63 -26.28
N GLN A 225 67.97 -8.17 -26.39
CA GLN A 225 69.17 -8.96 -26.14
C GLN A 225 69.27 -9.43 -24.67
N TYR A 226 68.85 -8.59 -23.72
CA TYR A 226 68.89 -8.90 -22.29
C TYR A 226 67.74 -9.79 -21.82
N ASN A 227 66.72 -10.05 -22.66
CA ASN A 227 65.66 -11.02 -22.34
C ASN A 227 66.19 -12.44 -22.13
N THR A 228 67.43 -12.72 -22.56
CA THR A 228 68.15 -13.98 -22.28
C THR A 228 68.67 -14.08 -20.84
N LEU A 229 68.76 -12.96 -20.12
CA LEU A 229 69.11 -12.89 -18.69
C LEU A 229 67.87 -12.88 -17.78
N ASN A 230 66.66 -12.91 -18.35
CA ASN A 230 65.42 -13.02 -17.57
C ASN A 230 65.35 -14.41 -16.92
N VAL A 231 65.80 -14.49 -15.67
CA VAL A 231 65.67 -15.69 -14.85
C VAL A 231 64.18 -16.05 -14.75
N PRO A 232 63.74 -17.23 -15.23
CA PRO A 232 62.37 -17.68 -15.04
C PRO A 232 62.07 -17.69 -13.55
N VAL A 233 60.96 -17.07 -13.13
CA VAL A 233 60.67 -16.90 -11.70
C VAL A 233 60.61 -18.29 -11.06
N HIS A 234 61.55 -18.58 -10.16
CA HIS A 234 61.48 -19.73 -9.26
C HIS A 234 60.35 -19.48 -8.26
N ASP A 235 59.12 -19.60 -8.73
CA ASP A 235 57.94 -19.56 -7.88
C ASP A 235 57.90 -20.88 -7.09
N ARG A 236 58.71 -20.89 -6.03
CA ARG A 236 58.84 -21.99 -5.08
C ARG A 236 57.48 -22.33 -4.46
N ARG A 237 56.52 -21.39 -4.43
CA ARG A 237 55.17 -21.62 -3.91
C ARG A 237 54.30 -22.40 -4.90
N HIS A 238 54.38 -22.12 -6.20
CA HIS A 238 53.72 -22.92 -7.23
C HIS A 238 54.44 -24.26 -7.47
N GLN A 239 55.77 -24.31 -7.41
CA GLN A 239 56.54 -25.55 -7.48
C GLN A 239 56.24 -26.48 -6.30
N LEU A 240 56.19 -25.97 -5.06
CA LEU A 240 55.75 -26.74 -3.89
C LEU A 240 54.30 -27.22 -4.06
N LYS A 241 53.34 -26.33 -4.36
CA LYS A 241 51.94 -26.75 -4.61
C LYS A 241 51.81 -27.85 -5.67
N ALA A 242 52.55 -27.76 -6.78
CA ALA A 242 52.52 -28.77 -7.84
C ALA A 242 53.08 -30.11 -7.36
N ARG A 243 54.16 -30.09 -6.57
CA ARG A 243 54.74 -31.28 -5.93
C ARG A 243 53.85 -31.87 -4.85
N ASP A 244 53.20 -31.02 -4.03
CA ASP A 244 52.24 -31.42 -3.00
C ASP A 244 51.05 -32.15 -3.66
N VAL A 245 50.44 -31.55 -4.70
CA VAL A 245 49.35 -32.15 -5.48
C VAL A 245 49.79 -33.45 -6.16
N ALA A 246 50.99 -33.50 -6.74
CA ALA A 246 51.53 -34.73 -7.32
C ALA A 246 51.76 -35.83 -6.26
N SER A 247 52.25 -35.47 -5.07
CA SER A 247 52.42 -36.42 -3.96
C SER A 247 51.09 -36.98 -3.46
N GLN A 248 50.05 -36.14 -3.43
CA GLN A 248 48.70 -36.52 -3.01
C GLN A 248 48.00 -37.39 -4.06
N ALA A 249 48.18 -37.07 -5.35
CA ALA A 249 47.72 -37.90 -6.46
C ALA A 249 48.41 -39.28 -6.48
N LEU A 250 49.72 -39.32 -6.24
CA LEU A 250 50.49 -40.56 -6.07
C LEU A 250 49.96 -41.38 -4.87
N ALA A 251 49.70 -40.76 -3.73
CA ALA A 251 49.14 -41.45 -2.56
C ALA A 251 47.76 -42.06 -2.86
N PHE A 252 46.83 -41.29 -3.41
CA PHE A 252 45.51 -41.81 -3.78
C PHE A 252 45.56 -42.91 -4.85
N LEU A 253 46.49 -42.80 -5.82
CA LEU A 253 46.63 -43.84 -6.84
C LEU A 253 47.27 -45.11 -6.28
N ARG A 254 48.19 -45.02 -5.31
CA ARG A 254 48.71 -46.16 -4.55
C ARG A 254 47.61 -46.88 -3.78
N ASP A 255 46.78 -46.13 -3.05
CA ASP A 255 45.63 -46.69 -2.32
C ASP A 255 44.65 -47.39 -3.27
N LEU A 256 44.39 -46.80 -4.45
CA LEU A 256 43.53 -47.38 -5.48
C LEU A 256 44.14 -48.65 -6.11
N VAL A 257 45.42 -48.63 -6.47
CA VAL A 257 46.17 -49.78 -7.01
C VAL A 257 46.18 -50.92 -5.99
N GLY A 258 46.49 -50.63 -4.72
CA GLY A 258 46.45 -51.60 -3.63
C GLY A 258 45.06 -52.18 -3.39
N ALA A 259 44.02 -51.33 -3.36
CA ALA A 259 42.63 -51.77 -3.20
C ALA A 259 42.17 -52.65 -4.37
N LEU A 260 42.50 -52.29 -5.61
CA LEU A 260 42.19 -53.08 -6.81
C LEU A 260 42.94 -54.41 -6.80
N LEU A 261 44.25 -54.44 -6.52
CA LEU A 261 45.03 -55.68 -6.48
C LEU A 261 44.50 -56.64 -5.39
N ASN A 262 44.21 -56.13 -4.20
CA ASN A 262 43.58 -56.91 -3.14
C ASN A 262 42.21 -57.45 -3.57
N LEU A 263 41.37 -56.64 -4.24
CA LEU A 263 40.08 -57.08 -4.76
C LEU A 263 40.23 -58.21 -5.78
N HIS A 264 41.16 -58.10 -6.75
CA HIS A 264 41.44 -59.15 -7.72
C HIS A 264 41.89 -60.45 -7.02
N THR A 265 42.85 -60.38 -6.10
CA THR A 265 43.35 -61.56 -5.35
C THR A 265 42.28 -62.19 -4.45
N TYR A 266 41.45 -61.41 -3.74
CA TYR A 266 40.37 -61.97 -2.91
C TYR A 266 39.22 -62.55 -3.74
N MET A 267 38.93 -62.01 -4.94
CA MET A 267 37.97 -62.62 -5.85
C MET A 267 38.52 -63.90 -6.46
N GLU A 268 39.77 -63.90 -6.91
CA GLU A 268 40.49 -65.09 -7.39
C GLU A 268 40.48 -66.23 -6.36
N GLN A 269 40.89 -65.95 -5.11
CA GLN A 269 40.82 -66.93 -4.02
C GLN A 269 39.40 -67.49 -3.81
N ARG A 270 38.37 -66.63 -3.84
CA ARG A 270 36.97 -67.08 -3.69
C ARG A 270 36.48 -67.91 -4.87
N VAL A 271 36.93 -67.60 -6.09
CA VAL A 271 36.59 -68.29 -7.34
C VAL A 271 37.27 -69.66 -7.45
N GLN A 272 38.44 -69.81 -6.81
CA GLN A 272 39.14 -71.09 -6.65
C GLN A 272 38.58 -71.94 -5.50
N ILE A 273 38.07 -71.31 -4.43
CA ILE A 273 37.47 -72.00 -3.27
C ILE A 273 36.00 -72.40 -3.51
N TYR A 274 35.24 -71.67 -4.33
CA TYR A 274 33.81 -71.92 -4.54
C TYR A 274 33.56 -72.66 -5.88
N PRO A 275 32.88 -73.82 -5.92
CA PRO A 275 32.06 -74.44 -4.87
C PRO A 275 32.72 -75.69 -4.21
N ILE A 276 33.96 -75.57 -3.71
CA ILE A 276 34.71 -76.70 -3.14
C ILE A 276 34.57 -76.76 -1.62
N ASP A 277 33.52 -77.43 -1.14
CA ASP A 277 33.38 -77.83 0.28
C ASP A 277 33.93 -79.26 0.54
N SER A 278 34.43 -79.95 -0.50
CA SER A 278 35.09 -81.27 -0.38
C SER A 278 36.02 -81.65 -1.54
N ALA A 279 37.28 -81.22 -1.45
CA ALA A 279 38.52 -81.98 -1.73
C ALA A 279 38.78 -82.77 -3.05
N THR A 280 37.87 -82.90 -4.03
CA THR A 280 38.05 -83.89 -5.12
C THR A 280 37.70 -83.46 -6.55
N ASP A 281 37.03 -82.33 -6.77
CA ASP A 281 36.69 -81.85 -8.12
C ASP A 281 37.59 -80.68 -8.57
N THR A 282 37.91 -80.64 -9.86
CA THR A 282 38.67 -79.57 -10.50
C THR A 282 37.86 -78.28 -10.64
N VAL A 283 38.51 -77.12 -10.47
CA VAL A 283 37.90 -75.80 -10.69
C VAL A 283 37.24 -75.72 -12.07
N SER A 284 36.00 -75.23 -12.13
CA SER A 284 35.25 -75.06 -13.37
C SER A 284 36.03 -74.24 -14.40
N SER A 285 36.02 -74.65 -15.67
CA SER A 285 36.68 -73.93 -16.77
C SER A 285 36.18 -72.48 -16.92
N LEU A 286 34.95 -72.20 -16.49
CA LEU A 286 34.41 -70.84 -16.39
C LEU A 286 35.15 -70.02 -15.32
N ASN A 287 35.28 -70.57 -14.11
CA ASN A 287 36.00 -69.97 -12.98
C ASN A 287 37.49 -69.79 -13.27
N GLN A 288 38.13 -70.77 -13.92
CA GLN A 288 39.53 -70.69 -14.34
C GLN A 288 39.75 -69.51 -15.29
N LYS A 289 38.91 -69.39 -16.33
CA LYS A 289 38.96 -68.27 -17.28
C LYS A 289 38.67 -66.91 -16.64
N PHE A 290 37.89 -66.88 -15.56
CA PHE A 290 37.73 -65.66 -14.77
C PHE A 290 38.99 -65.32 -13.94
N SER A 291 39.63 -66.31 -13.32
CA SER A 291 40.96 -66.16 -12.68
C SER A 291 41.98 -65.56 -13.66
N GLU A 292 42.03 -66.07 -14.89
CA GLU A 292 42.88 -65.56 -15.97
C GLU A 292 42.61 -64.07 -16.26
N TYR A 293 41.35 -63.65 -16.40
CA TYR A 293 41.02 -62.22 -16.58
C TYR A 293 41.33 -61.35 -15.37
N LEU A 294 41.20 -61.86 -14.14
CA LEU A 294 41.58 -61.13 -12.93
C LEU A 294 43.10 -60.92 -12.86
N HIS A 295 43.88 -61.94 -13.26
CA HIS A 295 45.33 -61.87 -13.32
C HIS A 295 45.82 -60.97 -14.47
N GLU A 296 45.17 -61.04 -15.64
CA GLU A 296 45.40 -60.13 -16.77
C GLU A 296 45.22 -58.67 -16.32
N ASN A 297 44.11 -58.37 -15.61
CA ASN A 297 43.83 -57.02 -15.13
C ASN A 297 44.85 -56.55 -14.08
N ALA A 298 45.22 -57.41 -13.12
CA ALA A 298 46.23 -57.11 -12.12
C ALA A 298 47.60 -56.73 -12.73
N SER A 299 47.92 -57.25 -13.93
CA SER A 299 49.14 -56.87 -14.67
C SER A 299 49.11 -55.43 -15.22
N TYR A 300 47.93 -54.91 -15.57
CA TYR A 300 47.75 -53.53 -16.07
C TYR A 300 47.53 -52.49 -14.98
N VAL A 301 47.11 -52.92 -13.78
CA VAL A 301 46.95 -52.02 -12.62
C VAL A 301 48.30 -51.58 -12.04
N ARG A 302 49.33 -52.45 -12.01
CA ARG A 302 50.64 -52.13 -11.41
C ARG A 302 51.40 -50.96 -12.09
N PRO A 303 51.54 -50.89 -13.43
CA PRO A 303 52.28 -49.81 -14.10
C PRO A 303 51.71 -48.40 -13.87
N LEU A 304 50.47 -48.28 -13.39
CA LEU A 304 49.90 -46.99 -12.99
C LEU A 304 50.63 -46.38 -11.78
N GLU A 305 51.03 -47.22 -10.81
CA GLU A 305 51.82 -46.76 -9.65
C GLU A 305 53.22 -46.33 -10.10
N ASP A 306 53.91 -47.17 -10.87
CA ASP A 306 55.26 -46.89 -11.38
C ASP A 306 55.29 -45.62 -12.24
N GLY A 307 54.27 -45.40 -13.07
CA GLY A 307 54.10 -44.18 -13.87
C GLY A 307 53.91 -42.92 -13.01
N MET A 308 53.13 -42.99 -11.93
CA MET A 308 52.95 -41.86 -11.00
C MET A 308 54.17 -41.63 -10.10
N LEU A 309 54.93 -42.67 -9.76
CA LEU A 309 56.20 -42.54 -9.05
C LEU A 309 57.21 -41.78 -9.91
N HIS A 310 57.41 -42.22 -11.16
CA HIS A 310 58.28 -41.54 -12.11
C HIS A 310 57.82 -40.09 -12.38
N LEU A 311 56.51 -39.82 -12.41
CA LEU A 311 55.99 -38.46 -12.48
C LEU A 311 56.43 -37.63 -11.26
N TYR A 312 56.18 -38.12 -10.05
CA TYR A 312 56.50 -37.42 -8.81
C TYR A 312 58.01 -37.16 -8.65
N GLU A 313 58.86 -38.14 -8.98
CA GLU A 313 60.32 -38.00 -8.95
C GLU A 313 60.85 -37.01 -10.00
N SER A 314 60.16 -36.89 -11.14
CA SER A 314 60.48 -35.87 -12.16
C SER A 314 60.15 -34.44 -11.74
N ILE A 315 59.38 -34.23 -10.66
CA ILE A 315 59.02 -32.91 -10.11
C ILE A 315 60.03 -32.54 -9.01
N THR A 316 61.30 -32.49 -9.41
CA THR A 316 62.46 -32.10 -8.60
C THR A 316 63.11 -30.83 -9.15
N GLU A 317 63.86 -30.10 -8.32
CA GLU A 317 64.15 -28.66 -8.48
C GLU A 317 64.98 -28.27 -9.73
N GLU A 318 65.60 -29.23 -10.41
CA GLU A 318 66.71 -28.98 -11.34
C GLU A 318 66.39 -29.19 -12.85
N THR A 319 65.28 -29.87 -13.21
CA THR A 319 65.09 -30.39 -14.58
C THR A 319 64.03 -29.70 -15.47
N LEU A 320 63.65 -28.47 -15.12
CA LEU A 320 62.57 -27.72 -15.79
C LEU A 320 62.62 -27.66 -17.34
N PRO A 321 63.77 -27.51 -18.05
CA PRO A 321 63.78 -27.46 -19.52
C PRO A 321 63.48 -28.81 -20.21
N THR A 322 63.36 -29.93 -19.49
CA THR A 322 62.99 -31.25 -20.06
C THR A 322 61.67 -31.82 -19.54
N VAL A 323 61.01 -31.13 -18.58
CA VAL A 323 59.74 -31.56 -17.98
C VAL A 323 58.65 -31.79 -19.05
N THR A 324 58.55 -30.94 -20.08
CA THR A 324 57.52 -31.07 -21.13
C THR A 324 57.64 -32.33 -21.98
N GLN A 325 58.83 -32.94 -22.08
CA GLN A 325 59.01 -34.21 -22.80
C GLN A 325 58.80 -35.42 -21.88
N LYS A 326 59.31 -35.37 -20.63
CA LYS A 326 59.07 -36.42 -19.63
C LYS A 326 57.59 -36.52 -19.21
N LEU A 327 56.89 -35.39 -19.14
CA LEU A 327 55.46 -35.33 -18.85
C LEU A 327 54.64 -35.98 -19.97
N LYS A 328 55.02 -35.82 -21.24
CA LYS A 328 54.38 -36.53 -22.37
C LYS A 328 54.54 -38.03 -22.22
N THR A 329 55.77 -38.55 -22.13
CA THR A 329 56.00 -40.01 -22.02
C THR A 329 55.32 -40.62 -20.79
N THR A 330 55.20 -39.87 -19.70
CA THR A 330 54.52 -40.33 -18.49
C THR A 330 52.99 -40.30 -18.65
N ASN A 331 52.43 -39.25 -19.27
CA ASN A 331 51.01 -39.22 -19.66
C ASN A 331 50.68 -40.34 -20.65
N ASP A 332 51.53 -40.64 -21.63
CA ASP A 332 51.34 -41.71 -22.60
C ASP A 332 51.33 -43.09 -21.92
N CYS A 333 52.21 -43.30 -20.93
CA CYS A 333 52.25 -44.51 -20.11
C CYS A 333 50.97 -44.68 -19.26
N ILE A 334 50.54 -43.62 -18.58
CA ILE A 334 49.31 -43.60 -17.77
C ILE A 334 48.08 -43.81 -18.67
N LEU A 335 47.99 -43.13 -19.81
CA LEU A 335 46.88 -43.25 -20.76
C LEU A 335 46.80 -44.66 -21.34
N SER A 336 47.93 -45.23 -21.76
CA SER A 336 48.01 -46.62 -22.26
C SER A 336 47.54 -47.62 -21.20
N SER A 337 48.00 -47.46 -19.96
CA SER A 337 47.64 -48.33 -18.83
C SER A 337 46.16 -48.20 -18.44
N ILE A 338 45.60 -46.98 -18.45
CA ILE A 338 44.16 -46.74 -18.22
C ILE A 338 43.31 -47.33 -19.37
N VAL A 339 43.75 -47.22 -20.62
CA VAL A 339 43.05 -47.82 -21.77
C VAL A 339 43.09 -49.35 -21.71
N ALA A 340 44.22 -49.96 -21.34
CA ALA A 340 44.32 -51.41 -21.12
C ALA A 340 43.42 -51.87 -19.96
N LEU A 341 43.48 -51.21 -18.81
CA LEU A 341 42.63 -51.43 -17.64
C LEU A 341 41.13 -51.31 -17.99
N SER A 342 40.75 -50.29 -18.76
CA SER A 342 39.37 -50.09 -19.23
C SER A 342 38.92 -51.25 -20.13
N ASN A 343 39.75 -51.66 -21.08
CA ASN A 343 39.46 -52.77 -21.99
C ASN A 343 39.29 -54.11 -21.24
N VAL A 344 40.18 -54.44 -20.28
CA VAL A 344 40.06 -55.68 -19.49
C VAL A 344 38.92 -55.62 -18.50
N SER A 345 38.65 -54.46 -17.88
CA SER A 345 37.45 -54.27 -17.07
C SER A 345 36.17 -54.42 -17.90
N GLY A 346 36.20 -54.05 -19.19
CA GLY A 346 35.15 -54.33 -20.18
C GLY A 346 35.01 -55.82 -20.52
N LYS A 347 36.12 -56.57 -20.66
CA LYS A 347 36.10 -58.05 -20.77
C LYS A 347 35.44 -58.69 -19.55
N ILE A 348 35.80 -58.23 -18.35
CA ILE A 348 35.24 -58.72 -17.08
C ILE A 348 33.75 -58.38 -16.97
N GLY A 349 33.35 -57.15 -17.29
CA GLY A 349 31.94 -56.73 -17.28
C GLY A 349 31.07 -57.52 -18.27
N THR A 350 31.57 -57.75 -19.49
CA THR A 350 30.87 -58.58 -20.49
C THR A 350 30.87 -60.07 -20.13
N TYR A 351 31.94 -60.58 -19.51
CA TYR A 351 31.94 -61.92 -18.93
C TYR A 351 30.88 -62.07 -17.83
N PHE A 352 30.72 -61.08 -16.94
CA PHE A 352 29.67 -61.08 -15.92
C PHE A 352 28.25 -60.97 -16.52
N SER A 353 28.03 -60.12 -17.53
CA SER A 353 26.70 -60.03 -18.17
C SER A 353 26.32 -61.32 -18.89
N ASN A 354 27.28 -61.95 -19.57
CA ASN A 354 27.03 -63.15 -20.38
C ASN A 354 26.89 -64.42 -19.54
N ASN A 355 27.28 -64.39 -18.26
CA ASN A 355 27.16 -65.50 -17.30
C ASN A 355 26.32 -65.11 -16.08
N LEU A 356 25.49 -64.07 -16.18
CA LEU A 356 24.76 -63.50 -15.04
C LEU A 356 23.85 -64.54 -14.36
N ASP A 357 23.21 -65.42 -15.14
CA ASP A 357 22.35 -66.48 -14.64
C ASP A 357 23.10 -67.50 -13.77
N PHE A 358 24.39 -67.77 -14.07
CA PHE A 358 25.24 -68.64 -13.26
C PHE A 358 25.58 -67.99 -11.91
N PHE A 359 25.87 -66.69 -11.90
CA PHE A 359 26.19 -65.93 -10.69
C PHE A 359 24.97 -65.52 -9.84
N THR A 360 23.78 -65.44 -10.45
CA THR A 360 22.53 -65.05 -9.76
C THR A 360 21.61 -66.22 -9.41
N SER A 361 21.88 -67.42 -9.95
CA SER A 361 21.24 -68.67 -9.52
C SER A 361 21.35 -68.81 -7.99
N PRO A 362 20.22 -68.91 -7.26
CA PRO A 362 20.26 -69.00 -5.81
C PRO A 362 21.07 -70.23 -5.37
N SER A 363 22.15 -69.99 -4.63
CA SER A 363 22.89 -71.06 -3.97
C SER A 363 22.00 -71.64 -2.86
N VAL A 364 21.20 -72.63 -3.22
CA VAL A 364 20.27 -73.31 -2.31
C VAL A 364 21.10 -73.91 -1.18
N TYR A 365 20.81 -73.50 0.06
CA TYR A 365 21.29 -74.18 1.27
C TYR A 365 20.58 -75.54 1.40
N SER A 366 20.95 -76.47 0.52
CA SER A 366 20.50 -77.86 0.52
C SER A 366 21.13 -78.56 1.72
N SER A 367 20.41 -78.54 2.86
CA SER A 367 20.71 -79.44 3.97
C SER A 367 20.76 -80.88 3.43
N LYS A 368 21.82 -81.63 3.75
CA LYS A 368 22.06 -82.96 3.16
C LYS A 368 20.89 -83.90 3.47
N GLY A 369 20.21 -84.36 2.42
CA GLY A 369 19.17 -85.39 2.52
C GLY A 369 17.73 -84.87 2.60
N GLY A 370 17.26 -84.16 1.58
CA GLY A 370 15.83 -83.86 1.42
C GLY A 370 15.54 -82.99 0.20
N MET A 371 14.70 -83.46 -0.72
CA MET A 371 14.33 -82.71 -1.95
C MET A 371 13.21 -81.69 -1.67
N GLY A 372 13.39 -80.88 -0.63
CA GLY A 372 12.41 -79.91 -0.14
C GLY A 372 12.85 -78.47 -0.38
N VAL A 373 12.17 -77.78 -1.29
CA VAL A 373 12.27 -76.32 -1.41
C VAL A 373 11.77 -75.71 -0.10
N ILE A 374 12.59 -74.84 0.52
CA ILE A 374 12.20 -74.15 1.77
C ILE A 374 10.92 -73.35 1.50
N HIS A 375 9.86 -73.64 2.26
CA HIS A 375 8.54 -73.06 2.03
C HIS A 375 8.60 -71.51 2.01
N PRO A 376 8.01 -70.81 1.01
CA PRO A 376 8.24 -69.37 0.81
C PRO A 376 8.03 -68.50 2.04
N LEU A 377 6.96 -68.76 2.81
CA LEU A 377 6.65 -68.04 4.06
C LEU A 377 7.77 -68.16 5.13
N SER A 378 8.54 -69.24 5.13
CA SER A 378 9.66 -69.43 6.06
C SER A 378 10.86 -68.58 5.65
N ALA A 379 11.18 -68.55 4.36
CA ALA A 379 12.20 -67.65 3.81
C ALA A 379 11.81 -66.16 4.00
N GLU A 380 10.53 -65.82 3.83
CA GLU A 380 10.00 -64.48 4.06
C GLU A 380 10.07 -64.07 5.54
N CYS A 381 9.70 -64.96 6.47
CA CYS A 381 9.87 -64.76 7.92
C CYS A 381 11.34 -64.54 8.31
N MET A 382 12.27 -65.32 7.76
CA MET A 382 13.71 -65.11 7.97
C MET A 382 14.17 -63.76 7.42
N LEU A 383 13.68 -63.34 6.25
CA LEU A 383 14.00 -62.05 5.64
C LEU A 383 13.43 -60.87 6.45
N GLU A 384 12.22 -61.01 6.99
CA GLU A 384 11.58 -59.99 7.83
C GLU A 384 12.31 -59.83 9.17
N ASN A 385 12.70 -60.93 9.81
CA ASN A 385 13.50 -60.89 11.04
C ASN A 385 14.90 -60.29 10.79
N LYS A 386 15.51 -60.57 9.63
CA LYS A 386 16.76 -59.91 9.20
C LYS A 386 16.58 -58.40 8.99
N LYS A 387 15.45 -57.95 8.42
CA LYS A 387 15.10 -56.53 8.29
C LYS A 387 14.89 -55.86 9.66
N LYS A 388 14.18 -56.51 10.59
CA LYS A 388 13.95 -56.03 11.97
C LYS A 388 15.27 -55.86 12.73
N ALA A 389 16.16 -56.85 12.66
CA ALA A 389 17.49 -56.77 13.27
C ALA A 389 18.34 -55.65 12.66
N HIS A 390 18.31 -55.47 11.33
CA HIS A 390 19.02 -54.38 10.66
C HIS A 390 18.51 -52.99 11.11
N ALA A 391 17.18 -52.79 11.17
CA ALA A 391 16.58 -51.54 11.61
C ALA A 391 16.95 -51.18 13.07
N TYR A 392 17.03 -52.17 13.96
CA TYR A 392 17.48 -51.99 15.34
C TYR A 392 18.97 -51.59 15.42
N ILE A 393 19.85 -52.26 14.68
CA ILE A 393 21.27 -51.87 14.59
C ILE A 393 21.44 -50.47 13.96
N GLN A 394 20.53 -50.07 13.07
CA GLN A 394 20.54 -48.75 12.44
C GLN A 394 20.03 -47.64 13.38
N SER A 395 19.06 -47.92 14.26
CA SER A 395 18.60 -46.94 15.25
C SER A 395 19.65 -46.67 16.32
N LEU A 396 20.36 -47.70 16.79
CA LEU A 396 21.52 -47.59 17.70
C LEU A 396 22.71 -46.82 17.12
N LYS A 397 22.76 -46.63 15.79
CA LYS A 397 23.83 -45.89 15.08
C LYS A 397 23.47 -44.44 14.74
N LYS A 398 22.30 -43.94 15.14
CA LYS A 398 22.00 -42.51 15.00
C LYS A 398 22.76 -41.70 16.07
N PRO A 399 23.47 -40.62 15.70
CA PRO A 399 23.99 -39.68 16.69
C PRO A 399 22.82 -39.02 17.44
N CYS A 400 23.04 -38.73 18.73
CA CYS A 400 22.09 -37.97 19.53
C CYS A 400 22.01 -36.53 18.99
N PRO A 401 20.82 -35.89 18.90
CA PRO A 401 20.72 -34.49 18.50
C PRO A 401 21.53 -33.58 19.45
N GLU A 402 22.13 -32.53 18.90
CA GLU A 402 22.98 -31.62 19.65
C GLU A 402 22.20 -30.94 20.79
N SER A 403 22.66 -31.16 22.02
CA SER A 403 22.08 -30.57 23.23
C SER A 403 23.00 -29.47 23.74
N VAL A 404 22.48 -28.24 23.83
CA VAL A 404 23.25 -27.08 24.32
C VAL A 404 23.76 -27.36 25.73
N PRO A 405 25.09 -27.34 25.97
CA PRO A 405 25.65 -27.62 27.29
C PRO A 405 25.02 -26.77 28.39
N TYR A 406 24.69 -27.39 29.53
CA TYR A 406 23.95 -26.73 30.62
C TYR A 406 24.57 -25.39 31.08
N LYS A 407 25.90 -25.26 31.06
CA LYS A 407 26.61 -24.00 31.37
C LYS A 407 26.27 -22.88 30.37
N GLU A 408 26.19 -23.19 29.09
CA GLU A 408 25.87 -22.25 28.01
C GLU A 408 24.38 -21.90 28.03
N ALA A 409 23.50 -22.87 28.32
CA ALA A 409 22.07 -22.61 28.57
C ALA A 409 21.85 -21.64 29.76
N LEU A 410 22.65 -21.74 30.82
CA LEU A 410 22.63 -20.78 31.94
C LEU A 410 23.14 -19.38 31.55
N VAL A 411 24.20 -19.28 30.73
CA VAL A 411 24.68 -18.00 30.20
C VAL A 411 23.61 -17.35 29.32
N ASN A 412 23.01 -18.09 28.39
CA ASN A 412 21.96 -17.61 27.51
C ASN A 412 20.72 -17.17 28.30
N ARG A 413 20.33 -17.89 29.36
CA ARG A 413 19.28 -17.46 30.30
C ARG A 413 19.64 -16.13 30.98
N LYS A 414 20.89 -15.93 31.41
CA LYS A 414 21.32 -14.68 32.06
C LYS A 414 21.30 -13.49 31.07
N VAL A 415 21.74 -13.71 29.83
CA VAL A 415 21.68 -12.70 28.76
C VAL A 415 20.22 -12.31 28.48
N LEU A 416 19.33 -13.30 28.32
CA LEU A 416 17.89 -13.06 28.12
C LEU A 416 17.27 -12.24 29.26
N LEU A 417 17.58 -12.56 30.52
CA LEU A 417 17.09 -11.80 31.68
C LEU A 417 17.56 -10.34 31.65
N SER A 418 18.85 -10.09 31.43
CA SER A 418 19.38 -8.72 31.31
C SER A 418 18.81 -7.95 30.10
N SER A 419 18.44 -8.66 29.04
CA SER A 419 17.75 -8.07 27.87
C SER A 419 16.30 -7.72 28.19
N THR A 420 15.59 -8.55 28.97
CA THR A 420 14.23 -8.21 29.43
C THR A 420 14.22 -7.04 30.43
N GLU A 421 15.17 -6.97 31.35
CA GLU A 421 15.35 -5.85 32.29
C GLU A 421 15.65 -4.54 31.55
N SER A 422 16.56 -4.57 30.58
CA SER A 422 16.89 -3.42 29.71
C SER A 422 15.66 -2.93 28.91
N ARG A 423 14.90 -3.86 28.33
CA ARG A 423 13.64 -3.57 27.62
C ARG A 423 12.57 -2.95 28.53
N GLU A 424 12.50 -3.37 29.79
CA GLU A 424 11.57 -2.82 30.77
C GLU A 424 11.97 -1.39 31.19
N GLY A 425 13.26 -1.14 31.44
CA GLY A 425 13.77 0.21 31.69
C GLY A 425 13.51 1.18 30.52
N LEU A 426 13.73 0.73 29.29
CA LEU A 426 13.37 1.49 28.08
C LEU A 426 11.85 1.77 28.01
N SER A 427 11.01 0.79 28.35
CA SER A 427 9.55 0.96 28.39
C SER A 427 9.12 1.99 29.43
N GLN A 428 9.74 1.99 30.62
CA GLN A 428 9.47 3.00 31.65
C GLN A 428 9.93 4.40 31.21
N GLN A 429 11.08 4.51 30.53
CA GLN A 429 11.57 5.78 29.99
C GLN A 429 10.64 6.36 28.91
N VAL A 430 10.06 5.49 28.06
CA VAL A 430 9.03 5.90 27.08
C VAL A 430 7.75 6.38 27.78
N ILE A 431 7.28 5.69 28.82
CA ILE A 431 6.08 6.13 29.58
C ILE A 431 6.34 7.50 30.24
N GLN A 432 7.51 7.70 30.86
CA GLN A 432 7.88 8.98 31.46
C GLN A 432 7.99 10.13 30.45
N SER A 433 8.45 9.86 29.22
CA SER A 433 8.48 10.87 28.16
C SER A 433 7.07 11.17 27.64
N GLN A 434 6.20 10.16 27.51
CA GLN A 434 4.79 10.31 27.15
C GLN A 434 4.03 11.18 28.16
N GLU A 435 4.20 10.94 29.46
CA GLU A 435 3.63 11.77 30.53
C GLU A 435 4.14 13.21 30.50
N LYS A 436 5.42 13.41 30.17
CA LYS A 436 6.00 14.75 30.06
C LYS A 436 5.43 15.51 28.84
N ILE A 437 5.19 14.83 27.73
CA ILE A 437 4.53 15.40 26.55
C ILE A 437 3.11 15.84 26.92
N ALA A 438 2.31 14.97 27.54
CA ALA A 438 0.93 15.30 27.94
C ALA A 438 0.84 16.52 28.88
N LYS A 439 1.80 16.68 29.81
CA LYS A 439 1.89 17.87 30.68
C LYS A 439 2.22 19.15 29.90
N LEU A 440 3.14 19.08 28.93
CA LEU A 440 3.47 20.21 28.06
C LEU A 440 2.33 20.56 27.09
N GLU A 441 1.52 19.59 26.68
CA GLU A 441 0.31 19.80 25.89
C GLU A 441 -0.76 20.53 26.72
N GLN A 442 -0.98 20.12 27.98
CA GLN A 442 -1.86 20.82 28.91
C GLN A 442 -1.39 22.26 29.20
N GLU A 443 -0.09 22.50 29.39
CA GLU A 443 0.48 23.84 29.54
C GLU A 443 0.29 24.70 28.28
N LYS A 444 0.48 24.12 27.09
CA LYS A 444 0.22 24.78 25.80
C LYS A 444 -1.25 25.19 25.66
N GLU A 445 -2.20 24.34 26.05
CA GLU A 445 -3.63 24.66 26.04
C GLU A 445 -3.96 25.79 27.03
N HIS A 446 -3.40 25.75 28.25
CA HIS A 446 -3.55 26.83 29.23
C HIS A 446 -3.10 28.19 28.66
N TRP A 447 -1.87 28.27 28.13
CA TRP A 447 -1.35 29.51 27.54
C TRP A 447 -2.12 29.96 26.30
N MET A 448 -2.68 29.02 25.52
CA MET A 448 -3.55 29.35 24.38
C MET A 448 -4.85 30.01 24.84
N LEU A 449 -5.51 29.46 25.85
CA LEU A 449 -6.73 30.03 26.43
C LEU A 449 -6.48 31.39 27.08
N GLU A 450 -5.36 31.54 27.81
CA GLU A 450 -4.96 32.82 28.40
C GLU A 450 -4.68 33.89 27.33
N THR A 451 -4.04 33.52 26.22
CA THR A 451 -3.83 34.39 25.05
C THR A 451 -5.15 34.80 24.39
N GLN A 452 -6.10 33.88 24.24
CA GLN A 452 -7.44 34.20 23.72
C GLN A 452 -8.21 35.15 24.65
N LEU A 453 -8.16 34.93 25.97
CA LEU A 453 -8.75 35.82 26.97
C LEU A 453 -8.08 37.21 26.97
N ALA A 454 -6.76 37.29 26.78
CA ALA A 454 -6.05 38.55 26.61
C ALA A 454 -6.50 39.28 25.34
N LYS A 455 -6.64 38.58 24.21
CA LYS A 455 -7.16 39.15 22.96
C LYS A 455 -8.57 39.71 23.12
N ILE A 456 -9.49 38.98 23.76
CA ILE A 456 -10.88 39.42 24.01
C ILE A 456 -10.92 40.65 24.95
N LYS A 457 -10.00 40.74 25.93
CA LYS A 457 -9.86 41.94 26.78
C LYS A 457 -9.38 43.15 25.96
N LEU A 458 -8.36 42.96 25.12
CA LEU A 458 -7.82 44.01 24.25
C LEU A 458 -8.88 44.49 23.24
N GLU A 459 -9.64 43.57 22.65
CA GLU A 459 -10.74 43.89 21.71
C GLU A 459 -11.84 44.71 22.38
N LYS A 460 -12.20 44.39 23.63
CA LYS A 460 -13.17 45.17 24.42
C LYS A 460 -12.67 46.55 24.81
N GLU A 461 -11.40 46.71 25.18
CA GLU A 461 -10.85 48.04 25.47
C GLU A 461 -10.60 48.85 24.18
N ASN A 462 -10.29 48.21 23.05
CA ASN A 462 -10.26 48.87 21.74
C ASN A 462 -11.67 49.36 21.32
N GLN A 463 -12.71 48.55 21.55
CA GLN A 463 -14.11 48.96 21.36
C GLN A 463 -14.44 50.20 22.21
N ARG A 464 -14.03 50.18 23.49
CA ARG A 464 -14.20 51.28 24.44
C ARG A 464 -13.44 52.55 24.04
N ILE A 465 -12.23 52.41 23.51
CA ILE A 465 -11.44 53.52 22.94
C ILE A 465 -12.15 54.09 21.71
N ALA A 466 -12.69 53.24 20.83
CA ALA A 466 -13.47 53.68 19.67
C ALA A 466 -14.75 54.42 20.07
N ASP A 467 -15.49 53.94 21.09
CA ASP A 467 -16.67 54.62 21.63
C ASP A 467 -16.32 55.99 22.23
N LEU A 468 -15.18 56.10 22.92
CA LEU A 468 -14.65 57.36 23.46
C LEU A 468 -14.16 58.29 22.34
N GLU A 469 -13.52 57.77 21.29
CA GLU A 469 -13.15 58.54 20.10
C GLU A 469 -14.37 59.07 19.35
N VAL A 470 -15.45 58.29 19.23
CA VAL A 470 -16.71 58.74 18.62
C VAL A 470 -17.31 59.88 19.44
N GLN A 471 -17.33 59.77 20.77
CA GLN A 471 -17.75 60.86 21.66
C GLN A 471 -16.87 62.11 21.48
N LEU A 472 -15.54 61.95 21.39
CA LEU A 472 -14.59 63.05 21.13
C LEU A 472 -14.84 63.70 19.76
N LYS A 473 -15.07 62.91 18.71
CA LYS A 473 -15.37 63.38 17.35
C LYS A 473 -16.72 64.09 17.27
N THR A 474 -17.73 63.67 18.06
CA THR A 474 -19.00 64.42 18.18
C THR A 474 -18.88 65.77 18.90
N THR A 475 -17.77 66.05 19.59
CA THR A 475 -17.56 67.36 20.23
C THR A 475 -16.70 68.34 19.42
N PHE A 476 -16.05 67.91 18.32
CA PHE A 476 -15.20 68.79 17.48
C PHE A 476 -15.26 68.46 15.97
N PRO A 477 -15.92 69.29 15.13
CA PRO A 477 -15.81 69.23 13.68
C PRO A 477 -14.61 70.06 13.18
N GLY A 478 -13.50 69.40 12.80
CA GLY A 478 -12.26 70.06 12.37
C GLY A 478 -11.47 69.30 11.30
N HIS A 479 -11.32 69.92 10.13
CA HIS A 479 -10.67 69.43 8.91
C HIS A 479 -9.14 69.26 9.01
N MET A 480 -8.55 68.24 8.37
CA MET A 480 -7.29 68.27 7.57
C MET A 480 -6.97 66.88 6.96
N PRO A 481 -6.43 66.78 5.72
CA PRO A 481 -5.94 65.53 5.11
C PRO A 481 -4.42 65.31 5.27
N LEU A 482 -3.94 64.07 5.03
CA LEU A 482 -2.52 63.68 5.05
C LEU A 482 -2.00 63.32 3.63
N VAL A 483 -0.68 63.43 3.44
CA VAL A 483 0.04 63.27 2.17
C VAL A 483 0.72 61.88 2.07
N ASP A 484 0.87 61.39 0.84
CA ASP A 484 1.50 60.11 0.46
C ASP A 484 3.04 60.13 0.61
N SER A 485 3.70 58.96 0.72
CA SER A 485 5.17 58.83 0.82
C SER A 485 5.69 57.44 0.41
N ASN A 486 6.81 57.42 -0.34
CA ASN A 486 7.52 56.24 -0.85
C ASN A 486 8.97 56.16 -0.29
N GLN A 487 9.76 55.14 -0.69
CA GLN A 487 11.17 54.79 -0.32
C GLN A 487 11.26 53.86 0.93
N GLU A 488 12.27 52.99 1.16
CA GLU A 488 13.65 52.69 0.62
C GLU A 488 13.82 51.13 0.44
N GLU A 489 14.85 50.43 -0.09
CA GLU A 489 16.17 50.59 -0.77
C GLU A 489 16.21 49.54 -1.97
N ASP A 490 17.23 49.02 -2.70
CA ASP A 490 18.72 48.83 -2.71
C ASP A 490 19.34 47.75 -1.76
N SER A 491 20.55 47.16 -1.91
CA SER A 491 21.71 47.32 -2.85
C SER A 491 22.47 46.00 -3.15
N ALA A 492 23.05 45.82 -4.36
CA ALA A 492 24.26 44.99 -4.66
C ALA A 492 24.70 45.12 -6.15
N LEU A 493 25.72 45.89 -6.54
CA LEU A 493 27.19 45.71 -6.44
C LEU A 493 27.85 44.77 -7.49
N ASN A 494 28.98 45.24 -8.05
CA ASN A 494 29.71 44.70 -9.22
C ASN A 494 31.22 45.08 -9.13
N LEU A 495 32.14 44.35 -9.76
CA LEU A 495 33.60 44.69 -9.72
C LEU A 495 34.41 44.17 -10.92
N GLU A 496 35.45 44.91 -11.32
CA GLU A 496 36.31 44.68 -12.49
C GLU A 496 37.64 43.96 -12.18
N THR A 497 38.32 43.42 -13.20
CA THR A 497 39.80 43.41 -13.30
C THR A 497 40.26 43.16 -14.76
N GLY A 498 41.52 43.48 -15.11
CA GLY A 498 42.09 43.21 -16.44
C GLY A 498 43.61 43.45 -16.55
N ALA A 499 44.09 43.60 -17.80
CA ALA A 499 45.44 44.00 -18.27
C ALA A 499 46.51 42.90 -18.61
N LEU A 500 46.82 42.85 -19.92
CA LEU A 500 48.14 42.90 -20.59
C LEU A 500 49.31 41.93 -20.29
N VAL A 501 49.98 41.46 -21.37
CA VAL A 501 51.44 41.58 -21.66
C VAL A 501 51.71 41.22 -23.14
N GLU A 502 52.86 41.61 -23.69
CA GLU A 502 53.19 41.66 -25.14
C GLU A 502 54.27 40.65 -25.63
N GLN A 503 54.66 40.79 -26.92
CA GLN A 503 56.04 40.63 -27.46
C GLN A 503 56.51 39.22 -27.93
N GLU A 504 57.48 39.04 -28.85
CA GLU A 504 57.66 39.55 -30.25
C GLU A 504 58.74 38.71 -31.00
N SER A 505 58.71 38.71 -32.34
CA SER A 505 59.88 38.70 -33.26
C SER A 505 60.77 37.47 -33.57
N ARG A 506 61.28 37.51 -34.82
CA ARG A 506 62.49 36.91 -35.45
C ARG A 506 62.62 35.41 -35.80
N LYS A 507 63.03 35.19 -37.07
CA LYS A 507 63.79 34.04 -37.61
C LYS A 507 65.30 34.40 -37.67
N PRO A 508 66.19 33.40 -37.81
CA PRO A 508 67.12 33.41 -38.96
C PRO A 508 67.23 32.05 -39.66
N VAL A 509 68.23 31.87 -40.55
CA VAL A 509 68.32 30.77 -41.54
C VAL A 509 69.76 30.20 -41.62
N THR A 510 69.89 28.96 -42.12
CA THR A 510 71.07 28.38 -42.78
C THR A 510 72.12 27.66 -41.91
N SER A 511 72.25 26.35 -42.12
CA SER A 511 73.53 25.66 -42.40
C SER A 511 73.29 24.26 -42.97
N THR A 512 74.13 23.82 -43.91
CA THR A 512 73.88 22.64 -44.75
C THR A 512 74.80 21.47 -44.38
N SER A 513 74.26 20.39 -43.81
CA SER A 513 74.88 19.06 -43.80
C SER A 513 73.84 17.99 -43.45
N LEU A 514 74.16 16.71 -43.70
CA LEU A 514 73.39 15.51 -43.31
C LEU A 514 71.97 15.36 -43.91
N VAL A 515 71.89 15.28 -45.25
CA VAL A 515 70.68 14.88 -46.02
C VAL A 515 70.32 13.39 -45.81
N ARG A 516 70.13 12.99 -44.55
CA ARG A 516 69.64 11.67 -44.11
C ARG A 516 69.12 11.65 -42.67
N ASP A 517 69.41 12.65 -41.83
CA ASP A 517 68.87 12.71 -40.46
C ASP A 517 67.65 13.67 -40.35
N ASP A 518 67.57 14.72 -41.18
CA ASP A 518 66.41 15.64 -41.24
C ASP A 518 65.07 14.90 -41.33
N SER A 519 64.96 13.89 -42.20
CA SER A 519 63.74 13.10 -42.37
C SER A 519 63.37 12.29 -41.12
N ARG A 520 64.37 11.85 -40.35
CA ARG A 520 64.20 11.10 -39.09
C ARG A 520 63.80 12.04 -37.96
N GLU A 521 64.49 13.18 -37.82
CA GLU A 521 64.13 14.19 -36.82
C GLU A 521 62.75 14.80 -37.10
N TYR A 522 62.40 15.02 -38.38
CA TYR A 522 61.08 15.46 -38.80
C TYR A 522 59.98 14.43 -38.46
N LEU A 523 60.21 13.12 -38.70
CA LEU A 523 59.27 12.07 -38.29
C LEU A 523 59.09 12.03 -36.77
N ILE A 524 60.19 12.15 -36.01
CA ILE A 524 60.17 12.16 -34.54
C ILE A 524 59.40 13.39 -34.01
N LYS A 525 59.68 14.58 -34.54
CA LYS A 525 58.97 15.83 -34.21
C LYS A 525 57.50 15.72 -34.59
N SER A 526 57.16 15.23 -35.78
CA SER A 526 55.78 15.02 -36.24
C SER A 526 55.02 14.05 -35.34
N HIS A 527 55.61 12.92 -34.96
CA HIS A 527 55.02 11.97 -34.02
C HIS A 527 54.76 12.60 -32.65
N TYR A 528 55.74 13.29 -32.05
CA TYR A 528 55.55 13.93 -30.75
C TYR A 528 54.57 15.11 -30.79
N MET A 529 54.56 15.93 -31.85
CA MET A 529 53.55 16.99 -32.03
C MET A 529 52.14 16.41 -32.22
N THR A 530 52.01 15.31 -32.98
CA THR A 530 50.72 14.59 -33.12
C THR A 530 50.25 14.06 -31.77
N ARG A 531 51.15 13.43 -30.99
CA ARG A 531 50.81 12.90 -29.66
C ARG A 531 50.50 14.00 -28.63
N VAL A 532 51.17 15.16 -28.70
CA VAL A 532 50.84 16.33 -27.88
C VAL A 532 49.47 16.91 -28.26
N ALA A 533 49.15 17.01 -29.54
CA ALA A 533 47.82 17.45 -30.00
C ALA A 533 46.72 16.46 -29.58
N GLU A 534 46.97 15.15 -29.69
CA GLU A 534 46.06 14.09 -29.24
C GLU A 534 45.80 14.16 -27.72
N LEU A 535 46.86 14.30 -26.91
CA LEU A 535 46.75 14.43 -25.45
C LEU A 535 46.06 15.74 -25.04
N THR A 536 46.35 16.86 -25.72
CA THR A 536 45.65 18.14 -25.49
C THR A 536 44.15 18.03 -25.81
N SER A 537 43.80 17.35 -26.91
CA SER A 537 42.40 17.07 -27.26
C SER A 537 41.71 16.18 -26.23
N GLN A 538 42.36 15.10 -25.78
CA GLN A 538 41.85 14.23 -24.72
C GLN A 538 41.66 15.00 -23.39
N LEU A 539 42.58 15.91 -23.04
CA LEU A 539 42.46 16.77 -21.87
C LEU A 539 41.27 17.74 -21.98
N GLN A 540 41.10 18.41 -23.13
CA GLN A 540 39.95 19.30 -23.36
C GLN A 540 38.61 18.56 -23.33
N VAL A 541 38.56 17.33 -23.86
CA VAL A 541 37.37 16.46 -23.79
C VAL A 541 37.11 15.94 -22.37
N ALA A 542 38.14 15.73 -21.55
CA ALA A 542 37.98 15.36 -20.14
C ALA A 542 37.50 16.56 -19.29
N ASP A 543 38.06 17.74 -19.49
CA ASP A 543 37.73 18.95 -18.73
C ASP A 543 36.32 19.46 -19.06
N SER A 544 35.95 19.49 -20.34
CA SER A 544 34.57 19.82 -20.76
C SER A 544 33.52 18.85 -20.19
N LYS A 545 33.85 17.55 -20.07
CA LYS A 545 33.00 16.57 -19.37
C LYS A 545 32.93 16.84 -17.86
N SER A 546 34.05 17.21 -17.22
CA SER A 546 34.08 17.59 -15.81
C SER A 546 33.17 18.79 -15.52
N VAL A 547 33.28 19.84 -16.33
CA VAL A 547 32.42 21.04 -16.24
C VAL A 547 30.95 20.70 -16.50
N HIS A 548 30.66 19.84 -17.49
CA HIS A 548 29.31 19.37 -17.78
C HIS A 548 28.71 18.62 -16.59
N PHE A 549 29.36 17.59 -16.06
CA PHE A 549 28.86 16.84 -14.90
C PHE A 549 28.72 17.74 -13.65
N TYR A 550 29.64 18.67 -13.41
CA TYR A 550 29.51 19.63 -12.32
C TYR A 550 28.26 20.51 -12.46
N SER A 551 27.97 21.00 -13.68
CA SER A 551 26.75 21.76 -13.97
C SER A 551 25.47 20.93 -13.79
N GLU A 552 25.49 19.65 -14.18
CA GLU A 552 24.37 18.73 -14.00
C GLU A 552 24.13 18.41 -12.52
N CYS A 553 25.17 18.10 -11.76
CA CYS A 553 25.07 17.90 -10.31
C CYS A 553 24.52 19.15 -9.61
N ARG A 554 24.95 20.35 -10.02
CA ARG A 554 24.43 21.63 -9.50
C ARG A 554 22.96 21.86 -9.87
N ALA A 555 22.54 21.47 -11.08
CA ALA A 555 21.14 21.54 -11.51
C ALA A 555 20.27 20.51 -10.78
N LEU A 556 20.77 19.29 -10.59
CA LEU A 556 20.10 18.21 -9.83
C LEU A 556 19.89 18.63 -8.37
N ALA A 557 20.92 19.17 -7.71
CA ALA A 557 20.83 19.66 -6.33
C ALA A 557 19.79 20.79 -6.17
N LYS A 558 19.71 21.72 -7.14
CA LYS A 558 18.63 22.74 -7.18
C LYS A 558 17.25 22.11 -7.36
N ARG A 559 17.09 21.13 -8.25
CA ARG A 559 15.81 20.42 -8.45
C ARG A 559 15.39 19.64 -7.20
N LEU A 560 16.34 19.00 -6.52
CA LEU A 560 16.11 18.24 -5.29
C LEU A 560 15.66 19.16 -4.16
N THR A 561 16.39 20.25 -3.88
CA THR A 561 16.01 21.21 -2.81
C THR A 561 14.68 21.93 -3.07
N LEU A 562 14.28 22.14 -4.32
CA LEU A 562 12.93 22.61 -4.67
C LEU A 562 11.85 21.53 -4.43
N GLY A 563 12.14 20.27 -4.75
CA GLY A 563 11.26 19.13 -4.47
C GLY A 563 11.12 18.81 -2.99
N GLU A 564 12.16 19.04 -2.18
CA GLU A 564 12.09 18.92 -0.72
C GLU A 564 11.17 19.97 -0.11
N LYS A 565 11.26 21.22 -0.58
CA LYS A 565 10.37 22.31 -0.13
C LYS A 565 8.90 22.05 -0.49
N SER A 566 8.60 21.58 -1.70
CA SER A 566 7.21 21.25 -2.06
C SER A 566 6.69 20.00 -1.35
N ARG A 567 7.56 19.01 -1.06
CA ARG A 567 7.22 17.88 -0.17
C ARG A 567 6.92 18.35 1.25
N GLU A 568 7.63 19.37 1.75
CA GLU A 568 7.43 19.93 3.08
C GLU A 568 6.11 20.72 3.18
N THR A 569 5.79 21.58 2.21
CA THR A 569 4.49 22.30 2.20
C THR A 569 3.31 21.33 2.08
N LEU A 570 3.37 20.37 1.15
CA LEU A 570 2.34 19.32 1.02
C LEU A 570 2.23 18.46 2.29
N SER A 571 3.32 18.22 3.00
CA SER A 571 3.28 17.50 4.28
C SER A 571 2.56 18.30 5.37
N GLU A 572 2.66 19.63 5.38
CA GLU A 572 1.94 20.48 6.35
C GLU A 572 0.46 20.62 5.97
N GLU A 573 0.15 20.79 4.69
CA GLU A 573 -1.22 20.76 4.16
C GLU A 573 -1.94 19.46 4.54
N VAL A 574 -1.28 18.30 4.43
CA VAL A 574 -1.82 17.00 4.85
C VAL A 574 -2.03 16.91 6.37
N LYS A 575 -1.17 17.50 7.20
CA LYS A 575 -1.42 17.57 8.66
C LYS A 575 -2.66 18.41 8.97
N VAL A 576 -2.77 19.60 8.37
CA VAL A 576 -3.91 20.52 8.57
C VAL A 576 -5.21 19.91 8.05
N ALA A 577 -5.19 19.21 6.91
CA ALA A 577 -6.34 18.45 6.43
C ALA A 577 -6.72 17.33 7.41
N THR A 578 -5.74 16.58 7.94
CA THR A 578 -5.97 15.51 8.91
C THR A 578 -6.59 16.03 10.22
N GLN A 579 -6.07 17.14 10.76
CA GLN A 579 -6.62 17.82 11.94
C GLN A 579 -8.07 18.28 11.71
N ASN A 580 -8.38 18.80 10.52
CA ASN A 580 -9.75 19.17 10.15
C ASN A 580 -10.67 17.95 10.05
N VAL A 581 -10.20 16.81 9.53
CA VAL A 581 -10.98 15.55 9.51
C VAL A 581 -11.30 15.08 10.93
N VAL A 582 -10.33 15.10 11.84
CA VAL A 582 -10.56 14.74 13.26
C VAL A 582 -11.58 15.67 13.91
N ARG A 583 -11.41 17.00 13.80
CA ARG A 583 -12.36 17.98 14.33
C ARG A 583 -13.79 17.75 13.81
N LEU A 584 -13.95 17.49 12.51
CA LEU A 584 -15.24 17.20 11.90
C LEU A 584 -15.83 15.84 12.35
N GLN A 585 -15.01 14.86 12.70
CA GLN A 585 -15.45 13.61 13.31
C GLN A 585 -15.91 13.82 14.78
N ASP A 586 -15.24 14.67 15.55
CA ASP A 586 -15.65 15.02 16.91
C ASP A 586 -16.97 15.83 16.90
N GLU A 587 -17.12 16.78 15.99
CA GLU A 587 -18.37 17.52 15.75
C GLU A 587 -19.51 16.58 15.29
N LEU A 588 -19.22 15.59 14.43
CA LEU A 588 -20.21 14.60 14.00
C LEU A 588 -20.61 13.64 15.13
N THR A 589 -19.67 13.17 15.97
CA THR A 589 -19.99 12.25 17.07
C THR A 589 -20.69 12.94 18.24
N THR A 590 -20.36 14.21 18.52
CA THR A 590 -21.05 15.01 19.55
C THR A 590 -22.47 15.39 19.12
N THR A 591 -22.67 15.84 17.87
CA THR A 591 -24.02 16.10 17.33
C THR A 591 -24.85 14.82 17.25
N LYS A 592 -24.29 13.71 16.77
CA LYS A 592 -24.96 12.40 16.77
C LYS A 592 -25.43 12.01 18.19
N ARG A 593 -24.53 12.06 19.18
CA ARG A 593 -24.85 11.73 20.58
C ARG A 593 -25.98 12.61 21.12
N SER A 594 -25.93 13.92 20.86
CA SER A 594 -26.99 14.85 21.27
C SER A 594 -28.37 14.50 20.70
N TYR A 595 -28.43 14.02 19.44
CA TYR A 595 -29.69 13.53 18.87
C TYR A 595 -30.11 12.16 19.44
N GLU A 596 -29.18 11.25 19.72
CA GLU A 596 -29.47 9.97 20.39
C GLU A 596 -30.01 10.20 21.82
N ASP A 597 -29.41 11.12 22.59
CA ASP A 597 -29.87 11.53 23.92
C ASP A 597 -31.27 12.17 23.88
N GLN A 598 -31.53 13.06 22.90
CA GLN A 598 -32.86 13.66 22.69
C GLN A 598 -33.93 12.61 22.34
N LEU A 599 -33.61 11.66 21.47
CA LEU A 599 -34.51 10.55 21.11
C LEU A 599 -34.75 9.61 22.31
N SER A 600 -33.73 9.39 23.15
CA SER A 600 -33.88 8.63 24.40
C SER A 600 -34.80 9.34 25.39
N MET A 601 -34.61 10.64 25.64
CA MET A 601 -35.50 11.44 26.50
C MET A 601 -36.94 11.49 25.99
N MET A 602 -37.15 11.59 24.67
CA MET A 602 -38.49 11.48 24.08
C MET A 602 -39.10 10.09 24.27
N SER A 603 -38.30 9.02 24.15
CA SER A 603 -38.76 7.64 24.33
C SER A 603 -39.17 7.37 25.79
N ASP A 604 -38.38 7.84 26.76
CA ASP A 604 -38.71 7.79 28.19
C ASP A 604 -39.98 8.59 28.51
N HIS A 605 -40.14 9.78 27.92
CA HIS A 605 -41.34 10.59 28.09
C HIS A 605 -42.59 9.89 27.53
N LEU A 606 -42.50 9.31 26.33
CA LEU A 606 -43.57 8.51 25.72
C LEU A 606 -43.88 7.25 26.56
N CYS A 607 -42.88 6.60 27.16
CA CYS A 607 -43.07 5.48 28.05
C CYS A 607 -43.87 5.89 29.31
N ARG A 608 -43.45 6.96 30.00
CA ARG A 608 -44.15 7.51 31.17
C ARG A 608 -45.58 7.95 30.83
N MET A 609 -45.79 8.53 29.65
CA MET A 609 -47.13 8.92 29.18
C MET A 609 -48.01 7.70 28.88
N ASN A 610 -47.46 6.63 28.30
CA ASN A 610 -48.18 5.37 28.10
C ASN A 610 -48.50 4.68 29.43
N GLU A 611 -47.64 4.78 30.45
CA GLU A 611 -47.95 4.32 31.80
C GLU A 611 -49.13 5.09 32.42
N THR A 612 -49.15 6.43 32.33
CA THR A 612 -50.25 7.22 32.91
C THR A 612 -51.56 7.00 32.17
N LEU A 613 -51.54 6.89 30.84
CA LEU A 613 -52.70 6.49 30.04
C LEU A 613 -53.19 5.07 30.39
N SER A 614 -52.28 4.14 30.68
CA SER A 614 -52.64 2.79 31.12
C SER A 614 -53.29 2.79 32.52
N LYS A 615 -52.71 3.52 33.48
CA LYS A 615 -53.27 3.70 34.84
C LYS A 615 -54.65 4.36 34.79
N GLN A 616 -54.85 5.40 33.97
CA GLN A 616 -56.15 6.03 33.75
C GLN A 616 -57.16 5.06 33.12
N ARG A 617 -56.73 4.18 32.21
CA ARG A 617 -57.59 3.16 31.61
C ARG A 617 -58.01 2.09 32.63
N GLU A 618 -57.10 1.63 33.48
CA GLU A 618 -57.40 0.71 34.59
C GLU A 618 -58.37 1.34 35.59
N GLU A 619 -58.20 2.63 35.91
CA GLU A 619 -59.16 3.38 36.73
C GLU A 619 -60.56 3.45 36.07
N ILE A 620 -60.63 3.77 34.78
CA ILE A 620 -61.90 3.78 34.02
C ILE A 620 -62.57 2.41 34.02
N ASP A 621 -61.82 1.32 33.80
CA ASP A 621 -62.39 -0.02 33.72
C ASP A 621 -62.73 -0.60 35.12
N THR A 622 -62.02 -0.23 36.19
CA THR A 622 -62.44 -0.53 37.58
C THR A 622 -63.71 0.24 37.96
N LEU A 623 -63.82 1.53 37.62
CA LEU A 623 -65.05 2.32 37.81
C LEU A 623 -66.23 1.74 37.02
N ARG A 624 -66.01 1.22 35.80
CA ARG A 624 -67.03 0.50 35.03
C ARG A 624 -67.44 -0.80 35.70
N MET A 625 -66.50 -1.59 36.20
CA MET A 625 -66.80 -2.85 36.90
C MET A 625 -67.52 -2.62 38.23
N GLY A 626 -67.12 -1.63 39.03
CA GLY A 626 -67.82 -1.21 40.25
C GLY A 626 -69.25 -0.76 39.96
N ASN A 627 -69.47 0.04 38.91
CA ASN A 627 -70.81 0.41 38.45
C ASN A 627 -71.64 -0.80 37.97
N LYS A 628 -71.00 -1.86 37.45
CA LYS A 628 -71.66 -3.10 37.02
C LYS A 628 -72.09 -3.94 38.23
N VAL A 629 -71.23 -4.08 39.24
CA VAL A 629 -71.55 -4.72 40.53
C VAL A 629 -72.67 -3.98 41.27
N ASN A 630 -72.61 -2.64 41.32
CA ASN A 630 -73.67 -1.83 41.94
C ASN A 630 -75.03 -1.97 41.26
N ARG A 631 -75.07 -2.19 39.93
CA ARG A 631 -76.32 -2.56 39.23
C ARG A 631 -76.79 -3.97 39.58
N CYS A 632 -75.90 -4.95 39.66
CA CYS A 632 -76.27 -6.30 40.09
C CYS A 632 -76.88 -6.32 41.51
N ASN A 633 -76.27 -5.61 42.47
CA ASN A 633 -76.84 -5.50 43.83
C ASN A 633 -78.22 -4.81 43.82
N LYS A 634 -78.39 -3.71 43.07
CA LYS A 634 -79.70 -3.04 42.94
C LYS A 634 -80.78 -3.95 42.35
N ASN A 635 -80.45 -4.72 41.32
CA ASN A 635 -81.39 -5.66 40.72
C ASN A 635 -81.75 -6.79 41.70
N ASN A 636 -80.78 -7.28 42.48
CA ASN A 636 -81.02 -8.33 43.48
C ASN A 636 -81.94 -7.82 44.61
N THR A 637 -81.75 -6.58 45.07
CA THR A 637 -82.67 -5.96 46.05
C THR A 637 -84.08 -5.72 45.49
N HIS A 638 -84.22 -5.46 44.18
CA HIS A 638 -85.53 -5.27 43.54
C HIS A 638 -86.28 -6.60 43.41
N ILE A 639 -85.60 -7.70 43.05
CA ILE A 639 -86.21 -9.04 43.08
C ILE A 639 -86.69 -9.38 44.49
N GLN A 640 -85.97 -8.95 45.53
CA GLN A 640 -86.34 -9.21 46.92
C GLN A 640 -87.50 -8.32 47.43
N SER A 641 -87.74 -7.13 46.86
CA SER A 641 -88.97 -6.36 47.12
C SER A 641 -90.19 -6.95 46.42
N ASP A 642 -90.03 -7.43 45.19
CA ASP A 642 -91.16 -7.76 44.33
C ASP A 642 -91.87 -9.06 44.75
N TYR A 643 -91.14 -9.98 45.40
CA TYR A 643 -91.73 -11.13 46.11
C TYR A 643 -92.43 -10.78 47.44
N SER A 644 -92.26 -9.56 47.96
CA SER A 644 -92.88 -9.09 49.21
C SER A 644 -94.17 -8.28 49.00
N ALA A 645 -94.65 -8.15 47.76
CA ALA A 645 -95.82 -7.35 47.38
C ALA A 645 -97.01 -8.20 46.87
N LEU A 646 -97.05 -9.49 47.22
CA LEU A 646 -98.05 -10.48 46.75
C LEU A 646 -98.73 -11.26 47.90
N PHE A 647 -98.86 -10.64 49.07
CA PHE A 647 -99.65 -11.12 50.22
C PHE A 647 -100.30 -9.94 50.95
#